data_AF-A0A2S5ADP7-F1
#
_entry.id   AF-A0A2S5ADP7-F1
#
_cell.length_a   1.000
_cell.length_b   1.000
_cell.length_c   1.000
_cell.angle_alpha   90.00
_cell.angle_beta   90.00
_cell.angle_gamma   90.00
#
_symmetry.space_group_name_H-M   'P 1'
#
loop_
_entity.id
_entity.type
_entity.pdbx_description
1 polymer ?
#
loop_
_entity_poly.entity_id
_entity_poly.type
_entity_poly.pdbx_seq_one_letter_code
_entity_poly.pdbx_strand_id
1 'polypeptide(L)'
;MKKLNFLVLLIIGLLSFNHSKAQSFTPDIVVDINGTGDFTSIQAAFNAVPAGTPTIIYVKKGLYDKEKLIIPANKTNITLIGESRTETIISYDIYNCNDGGDGLCPDAKVALWSSNSDLVRTAGTLTIMANDFRAENMTIRNTAGNVGQAQALTIQSDRNVFVNCDITAYQDTIYFWMAETSRAYFKSCLITGRTDYIYGSGVAVFNECEIRSYGGGWITAPSTGIAQTYGFVFYKCNLTYDPNSPSSGDNSTGALIRLGRPWHNYPKVAWLYCAMTSQINPQGWGDKWNMDYSDTSTDLHLYEWMNTGPGADMSGRANWAGLRAMLNQAEADLYEPKTVLKGSDNWDPTAIPPAVTVYNWDGGAANNGWLQANNWNPDGVPVVANVANVDGSVTLDANGGSFLADLNLTNGATIDVSANSTASLLTLNQATISSSATASLSGTIKTKGTVNINTTGNLSVAAAISGVHQITKTGTGICQLNGNNSGFTGNLIITNGDLQAKIANSLGNAVKITVQTSGKLTIDVSNAIQPKTPLYTEGAALLVLNQDITISEWYVDGVLKPLGIYDATTNPTTISGTGKIIIGRPSQFNFVGGTANRNWDNPAHYSPALLPELGEKVTVKDNYIEAIAANFKGDMYLSNGKYILLRTTSTSAECKGPVRMEQGTSINYATSGTGFYLKANVILNGDITLFMSSANTAGSTMDLPGTFTGSYKVKVSNNRSNGPLTANTVKLGGDNSNFTGIWDLTAAATTVGASTQINGTVENAFGKGLISLASINKALFNHAKCAGDELNMNITGTASAVLNVAVAVKKFTLNGVQFADGVYNATTHPGLFSGTGSITVNSTSLGLEEKVFLVNGSLKVNGNLESIEIFNLLGQKMYQTKSTKELDLNELKSGVYIVRYKIDGKQGATKIYKN
;
A
#
# COMPACT_ATOMS: atom_id res chain seq x y z
N MET A 1 -80.10 24.05 -17.40
CA MET A 1 -78.99 25.03 -17.22
C MET A 1 -77.95 24.52 -16.21
N LYS A 2 -77.43 23.31 -16.41
CA LYS A 2 -76.38 22.66 -15.59
C LYS A 2 -75.63 21.71 -16.52
N LYS A 3 -74.53 22.15 -17.16
CA LYS A 3 -73.54 21.29 -17.85
C LYS A 3 -72.38 22.02 -18.56
N LEU A 4 -72.20 23.34 -18.39
CA LEU A 4 -71.14 24.09 -19.11
C LEU A 4 -70.00 24.65 -18.24
N ASN A 5 -70.06 24.52 -16.90
CA ASN A 5 -69.03 25.09 -16.00
C ASN A 5 -68.01 24.07 -15.45
N PHE A 6 -68.05 22.80 -15.87
CA PHE A 6 -67.12 21.76 -15.38
C PHE A 6 -65.91 21.53 -16.31
N LEU A 7 -65.93 22.07 -17.54
CA LEU A 7 -64.86 21.85 -18.53
C LEU A 7 -63.80 22.97 -18.55
N VAL A 8 -64.10 24.15 -17.97
CA VAL A 8 -63.16 25.28 -17.93
C VAL A 8 -62.25 25.25 -16.69
N LEU A 9 -62.61 24.51 -15.64
CA LEU A 9 -61.76 24.31 -14.46
C LEU A 9 -60.78 23.13 -14.58
N LEU A 10 -60.92 22.26 -15.60
CA LEU A 10 -59.98 21.16 -15.85
C LEU A 10 -58.84 21.55 -16.81
N ILE A 11 -58.94 22.69 -17.50
CA ILE A 11 -57.96 23.16 -18.50
C ILE A 11 -57.03 24.27 -17.94
N ILE A 12 -57.34 24.84 -16.77
CA ILE A 12 -56.48 25.84 -16.09
C ILE A 12 -55.62 25.20 -14.96
N GLY A 13 -55.79 23.89 -14.69
CA GLY A 13 -54.97 23.12 -13.75
C GLY A 13 -53.74 22.43 -14.34
N LEU A 14 -53.50 22.59 -15.65
CA LEU A 14 -52.37 22.00 -16.38
C LEU A 14 -51.64 23.14 -17.10
N LEU A 15 -50.72 23.83 -16.41
CA LEU A 15 -49.57 24.56 -16.96
C LEU A 15 -48.99 25.51 -15.90
N SER A 16 -48.45 24.92 -14.84
CA SER A 16 -47.31 25.48 -14.11
C SER A 16 -46.64 24.35 -13.35
N PHE A 17 -46.15 23.35 -14.10
CA PHE A 17 -44.96 22.65 -13.65
C PHE A 17 -43.86 23.70 -13.64
N ASN A 18 -43.54 24.22 -12.45
CA ASN A 18 -42.28 24.90 -12.23
C ASN A 18 -41.19 23.90 -12.60
N HIS A 19 -40.74 23.96 -13.85
CA HIS A 19 -39.51 23.30 -14.28
C HIS A 19 -38.41 23.95 -13.46
N SER A 20 -38.00 23.29 -12.37
CA SER A 20 -36.76 23.60 -11.68
C SER A 20 -35.65 23.41 -12.70
N LYS A 21 -35.20 24.51 -13.33
CA LYS A 21 -33.98 24.51 -14.15
C LYS A 21 -32.86 23.92 -13.29
N ALA A 22 -32.16 22.92 -13.83
CA ALA A 22 -30.97 22.38 -13.20
C ALA A 22 -30.02 23.53 -12.81
N GLN A 23 -29.62 23.59 -11.54
CA GLN A 23 -28.76 24.65 -11.02
C GLN A 23 -27.33 24.35 -11.44
N SER A 24 -26.80 25.06 -12.43
CA SER A 24 -25.37 25.07 -12.72
C SER A 24 -24.67 25.99 -11.70
N PHE A 25 -23.68 25.47 -10.97
CA PHE A 25 -22.80 26.30 -10.14
C PHE A 25 -21.52 26.65 -10.90
N THR A 26 -20.85 27.74 -10.51
CA THR A 26 -19.50 28.09 -10.98
C THR A 26 -18.56 27.97 -9.80
N PRO A 27 -17.55 27.09 -9.84
CA PRO A 27 -16.60 26.95 -8.74
C PRO A 27 -15.65 28.14 -8.67
N ASP A 28 -15.33 28.57 -7.44
CA ASP A 28 -14.27 29.56 -7.19
C ASP A 28 -12.89 28.90 -7.13
N ILE A 29 -12.83 27.64 -6.69
CA ILE A 29 -11.62 26.82 -6.59
C ILE A 29 -11.92 25.42 -7.10
N VAL A 30 -11.00 24.84 -7.88
CA VAL A 30 -11.03 23.44 -8.31
C VAL A 30 -9.86 22.67 -7.68
N VAL A 31 -10.16 21.55 -7.04
CA VAL A 31 -9.17 20.60 -6.52
C VAL A 31 -9.14 19.36 -7.39
N ASP A 32 -7.95 18.99 -7.86
CA ASP A 32 -7.71 17.74 -8.58
C ASP A 32 -6.36 17.15 -8.19
N ILE A 33 -6.38 15.95 -7.63
CA ILE A 33 -5.19 15.20 -7.22
C ILE A 33 -4.21 14.97 -8.39
N ASN A 34 -4.67 15.00 -9.64
CA ASN A 34 -3.85 14.82 -10.83
C ASN A 34 -3.22 16.13 -11.36
N GLY A 35 -3.47 17.26 -10.70
CA GLY A 35 -2.83 18.55 -11.03
C GLY A 35 -3.51 19.36 -12.13
N THR A 36 -4.75 19.03 -12.52
CA THR A 36 -5.50 19.82 -13.52
C THR A 36 -6.43 20.89 -12.90
N GLY A 37 -6.44 21.02 -11.58
CA GLY A 37 -7.14 22.06 -10.83
C GLY A 37 -6.20 23.13 -10.27
N ASP A 38 -6.74 24.07 -9.51
CA ASP A 38 -5.98 25.12 -8.81
C ASP A 38 -5.11 24.53 -7.69
N PHE A 39 -5.56 23.43 -7.08
CA PHE A 39 -4.83 22.71 -6.02
C PHE A 39 -4.87 21.19 -6.22
N THR A 40 -3.85 20.50 -5.72
CA THR A 40 -3.80 19.03 -5.66
C THR A 40 -4.23 18.46 -4.30
N SER A 41 -4.49 19.34 -3.32
CA SER A 41 -4.82 18.99 -1.93
C SER A 41 -6.00 19.84 -1.45
N ILE A 42 -6.88 19.26 -0.64
CA ILE A 42 -8.08 19.95 -0.14
C ILE A 42 -7.69 20.93 0.97
N GLN A 43 -6.72 20.58 1.83
CA GLN A 43 -6.29 21.50 2.88
C GLN A 43 -5.65 22.77 2.31
N ALA A 44 -4.87 22.65 1.22
CA ALA A 44 -4.31 23.80 0.53
C ALA A 44 -5.41 24.74 0.00
N ALA A 45 -6.49 24.19 -0.56
CA ALA A 45 -7.65 24.96 -1.00
C ALA A 45 -8.34 25.67 0.18
N PHE A 46 -8.60 24.98 1.29
CA PHE A 46 -9.17 25.60 2.51
C PHE A 46 -8.28 26.74 3.05
N ASN A 47 -6.96 26.55 3.04
CA ASN A 47 -6.02 27.56 3.50
C ASN A 47 -6.08 28.83 2.63
N ALA A 48 -6.30 28.68 1.33
CA ALA A 48 -6.37 29.77 0.35
C ALA A 48 -7.67 30.60 0.43
N VAL A 49 -8.77 30.04 0.97
CA VAL A 49 -10.05 30.77 1.10
C VAL A 49 -9.87 32.03 1.96
N PRO A 50 -10.20 33.24 1.50
CA PRO A 50 -10.15 34.44 2.34
C PRO A 50 -11.14 34.33 3.52
N ALA A 51 -10.77 34.87 4.69
CA ALA A 51 -11.62 34.79 5.88
C ALA A 51 -13.00 35.40 5.63
N GLY A 52 -14.06 34.72 6.05
CA GLY A 52 -15.46 35.16 5.93
C GLY A 52 -16.04 35.24 4.52
N THR A 53 -15.29 34.84 3.48
CA THR A 53 -15.74 34.95 2.08
C THR A 53 -16.45 33.66 1.67
N PRO A 54 -17.72 33.74 1.19
CA PRO A 54 -18.38 32.60 0.59
C PRO A 54 -17.55 32.04 -0.57
N THR A 55 -17.30 30.73 -0.58
CA THR A 55 -16.43 30.10 -1.57
C THR A 55 -16.91 28.70 -1.90
N ILE A 56 -17.07 28.43 -3.20
CA ILE A 56 -17.40 27.12 -3.74
C ILE A 56 -16.11 26.41 -4.17
N ILE A 57 -15.78 25.32 -3.48
CA ILE A 57 -14.66 24.46 -3.80
C ILE A 57 -15.20 23.20 -4.48
N TYR A 58 -14.84 22.99 -5.73
CA TYR A 58 -15.19 21.79 -6.49
C TYR A 58 -14.04 20.77 -6.43
N VAL A 59 -14.34 19.54 -6.02
CA VAL A 59 -13.34 18.48 -5.80
C VAL A 59 -13.57 17.34 -6.80
N LYS A 60 -12.62 17.17 -7.73
CA LYS A 60 -12.66 16.11 -8.73
C LYS A 60 -12.52 14.72 -8.09
N LYS A 61 -12.92 13.70 -8.86
CA LYS A 61 -12.77 12.28 -8.49
C LYS A 61 -11.33 11.97 -8.06
N GLY A 62 -11.18 11.27 -6.95
CA GLY A 62 -9.88 10.94 -6.37
C GLY A 62 -10.00 10.48 -4.91
N LEU A 63 -9.00 9.70 -4.47
CA LEU A 63 -8.81 9.35 -3.07
C LEU A 63 -7.84 10.36 -2.42
N TYR A 64 -8.38 11.22 -1.57
CA TYR A 64 -7.63 12.22 -0.81
C TYR A 64 -7.35 11.66 0.60
N ASP A 65 -6.21 10.95 0.75
CA ASP A 65 -5.87 10.15 1.95
C ASP A 65 -4.57 10.56 2.65
N LYS A 66 -3.94 11.67 2.23
CA LYS A 66 -2.62 12.07 2.70
C LYS A 66 -2.64 12.98 3.93
N GLU A 67 -3.75 13.67 4.17
CA GLU A 67 -3.86 14.68 5.22
C GLU A 67 -5.20 14.58 5.94
N LYS A 68 -5.17 14.83 7.25
CA LYS A 68 -6.35 15.17 8.03
C LYS A 68 -6.77 16.60 7.68
N LEU A 69 -8.07 16.84 7.52
CA LEU A 69 -8.59 18.14 7.13
C LEU A 69 -9.14 18.93 8.32
N ILE A 70 -8.76 20.21 8.40
CA ILE A 70 -9.33 21.18 9.33
C ILE A 70 -9.78 22.42 8.58
N ILE A 71 -10.99 22.85 8.90
CA ILE A 71 -11.53 24.14 8.47
C ILE A 71 -11.55 25.09 9.68
N PRO A 72 -10.60 26.05 9.76
CA PRO A 72 -10.52 26.99 10.87
C PRO A 72 -11.76 27.88 10.98
N ALA A 73 -12.09 28.31 12.19
CA ALA A 73 -13.34 29.04 12.49
C ALA A 73 -13.56 30.33 11.69
N ASN A 74 -12.49 30.99 11.22
CA ASN A 74 -12.58 32.21 10.42
C ASN A 74 -12.87 31.97 8.93
N LYS A 75 -12.90 30.71 8.46
CA LYS A 75 -13.16 30.32 7.07
C LYS A 75 -14.63 29.95 6.85
N THR A 76 -15.56 30.83 7.25
CA THR A 76 -17.02 30.58 7.15
C THR A 76 -17.53 30.60 5.71
N ASN A 77 -18.72 30.03 5.49
CA ASN A 77 -19.41 29.99 4.19
C ASN A 77 -18.70 29.20 3.07
N ILE A 78 -17.99 28.12 3.43
CA ILE A 78 -17.39 27.21 2.44
C ILE A 78 -18.44 26.19 1.98
N THR A 79 -18.62 26.07 0.66
CA THR A 79 -19.37 24.99 0.02
C THR A 79 -18.42 24.07 -0.73
N LEU A 80 -18.35 22.82 -0.32
CA LEU A 80 -17.51 21.78 -0.90
C LEU A 80 -18.38 20.84 -1.76
N ILE A 81 -18.14 20.79 -3.07
CA ILE A 81 -18.93 19.96 -4.00
C ILE A 81 -18.02 18.90 -4.60
N GLY A 82 -18.31 17.63 -4.35
CA GLY A 82 -17.63 16.53 -5.01
C GLY A 82 -18.18 16.28 -6.41
N GLU A 83 -17.30 15.91 -7.34
CA GLU A 83 -17.67 15.42 -8.66
C GLU A 83 -18.51 14.15 -8.59
N SER A 84 -18.26 13.29 -7.59
CA SER A 84 -18.97 12.03 -7.40
C SER A 84 -19.04 11.63 -5.94
N ARG A 85 -20.25 11.24 -5.51
CA ARG A 85 -20.48 10.68 -4.17
C ARG A 85 -19.54 9.53 -3.82
N THR A 86 -19.20 8.67 -4.79
CA THR A 86 -18.45 7.43 -4.52
C THR A 86 -17.02 7.42 -5.07
N GLU A 87 -16.62 8.44 -5.81
CA GLU A 87 -15.24 8.56 -6.34
C GLU A 87 -14.50 9.79 -5.80
N THR A 88 -15.20 10.80 -5.28
CA THR A 88 -14.56 11.91 -4.55
C THR A 88 -14.54 11.53 -3.07
N ILE A 89 -13.41 10.95 -2.62
CA ILE A 89 -13.30 10.33 -1.30
C ILE A 89 -12.26 11.06 -0.47
N ILE A 90 -12.69 11.64 0.65
CA ILE A 90 -11.83 12.14 1.73
C ILE A 90 -11.65 11.00 2.73
N SER A 91 -10.41 10.60 2.98
CA SER A 91 -10.12 9.41 3.81
C SER A 91 -9.01 9.69 4.81
N TYR A 92 -9.15 9.19 6.04
CA TYR A 92 -8.03 9.10 6.99
C TYR A 92 -8.18 7.86 7.88
N ASP A 93 -7.19 7.56 8.73
CA ASP A 93 -7.12 6.30 9.51
C ASP A 93 -6.60 6.52 10.94
N ILE A 94 -6.68 7.74 11.46
CA ILE A 94 -6.30 8.05 12.84
C ILE A 94 -7.43 7.64 13.80
N TYR A 95 -7.08 7.22 15.02
CA TYR A 95 -8.03 6.79 16.04
C TYR A 95 -7.50 7.11 17.43
N ASN A 96 -8.43 7.23 18.36
CA ASN A 96 -8.22 7.30 19.80
C ASN A 96 -7.19 8.35 20.26
N CYS A 97 -7.31 9.57 19.73
CA CYS A 97 -6.43 10.70 20.05
C CYS A 97 -7.06 11.71 21.00
N ASN A 98 -8.21 11.38 21.62
CA ASN A 98 -8.84 12.24 22.60
C ASN A 98 -7.98 12.26 23.89
N ASP A 99 -7.50 13.45 24.25
CA ASP A 99 -6.81 13.80 25.50
C ASP A 99 -5.55 12.99 25.91
N GLY A 100 -4.88 12.31 24.97
CA GLY A 100 -3.50 11.81 25.14
C GLY A 100 -3.25 10.80 26.28
N GLY A 101 -4.31 10.28 26.92
CA GLY A 101 -4.20 9.58 28.20
C GLY A 101 -4.06 8.06 28.13
N ASP A 102 -4.46 7.41 27.05
CA ASP A 102 -4.47 5.93 26.95
C ASP A 102 -3.33 5.36 26.08
N GLY A 103 -2.57 6.21 25.40
CA GLY A 103 -1.43 5.82 24.55
C GLY A 103 -1.81 5.01 23.31
N LEU A 104 -3.08 5.03 22.88
CA LEU A 104 -3.55 4.23 21.76
C LEU A 104 -3.51 4.97 20.42
N CYS A 105 -3.39 6.29 20.43
CA CYS A 105 -3.20 7.11 19.22
C CYS A 105 -1.86 6.73 18.53
N PRO A 106 -1.82 6.50 17.21
CA PRO A 106 -0.60 6.07 16.53
C PRO A 106 0.56 7.11 16.61
N ASP A 107 1.62 6.79 17.35
CA ASP A 107 2.79 7.67 17.60
C ASP A 107 3.37 8.31 16.33
N ALA A 108 3.53 7.51 15.27
CA ALA A 108 4.09 7.97 14.00
C ALA A 108 3.22 9.03 13.29
N LYS A 109 1.89 8.99 13.51
CA LYS A 109 0.95 9.97 12.96
C LYS A 109 0.89 11.21 13.85
N VAL A 110 0.86 11.05 15.17
CA VAL A 110 0.90 12.17 16.14
C VAL A 110 2.11 13.07 15.91
N ALA A 111 3.29 12.50 15.66
CA ALA A 111 4.51 13.25 15.41
C ALA A 111 4.38 14.26 14.25
N LEU A 112 3.58 13.93 13.22
CA LEU A 112 3.36 14.79 12.04
C LEU A 112 2.61 16.09 12.38
N TRP A 113 1.83 16.11 13.46
CA TRP A 113 1.05 17.30 13.87
C TRP A 113 1.29 17.71 15.31
N SER A 114 2.42 17.31 15.89
CA SER A 114 2.88 17.75 17.22
C SER A 114 2.95 19.28 17.37
N SER A 115 3.07 20.02 16.26
CA SER A 115 3.05 21.49 16.21
C SER A 115 1.65 22.11 16.17
N ASN A 116 0.57 21.32 16.07
CA ASN A 116 -0.81 21.78 16.02
C ASN A 116 -1.71 20.85 16.83
N SER A 117 -1.89 21.16 18.11
CA SER A 117 -2.69 20.37 19.04
C SER A 117 -4.15 20.22 18.62
N ASP A 118 -4.72 21.16 17.85
CA ASP A 118 -6.08 21.05 17.33
C ASP A 118 -6.21 19.92 16.29
N LEU A 119 -5.14 19.62 15.54
CA LEU A 119 -5.09 18.48 14.60
C LEU A 119 -5.06 17.12 15.32
N VAL A 120 -4.57 17.05 16.56
CA VAL A 120 -4.46 15.79 17.30
C VAL A 120 -5.62 15.59 18.29
N ARG A 121 -6.28 16.66 18.75
CA ARG A 121 -7.33 16.60 19.79
C ARG A 121 -8.51 15.67 19.47
N THR A 122 -8.79 15.44 18.18
CA THR A 122 -9.83 14.50 17.73
C THR A 122 -9.27 13.56 16.69
N ALA A 123 -9.86 12.39 16.53
CA ALA A 123 -9.50 11.48 15.45
C ALA A 123 -10.28 11.75 14.13
N GLY A 124 -10.93 12.92 14.03
CA GLY A 124 -11.72 13.33 12.86
C GLY A 124 -10.92 13.35 11.56
N THR A 125 -11.39 12.66 10.53
CA THR A 125 -10.87 12.82 9.16
C THR A 125 -11.09 14.25 8.65
N LEU A 126 -12.28 14.80 8.90
CA LEU A 126 -12.61 16.21 8.68
C LEU A 126 -13.11 16.84 9.98
N THR A 127 -12.46 17.92 10.40
CA THR A 127 -12.91 18.76 11.53
C THR A 127 -13.34 20.14 11.03
N ILE A 128 -14.58 20.51 11.33
CA ILE A 128 -15.19 21.77 10.87
C ILE A 128 -15.39 22.67 12.07
N MET A 129 -14.66 23.78 12.11
CA MET A 129 -14.81 24.83 13.13
C MET A 129 -15.48 26.08 12.56
N ALA A 130 -15.68 26.14 11.24
CA ALA A 130 -16.30 27.26 10.55
C ALA A 130 -17.81 27.11 10.42
N ASN A 131 -18.55 28.18 10.74
CA ASN A 131 -19.99 28.23 10.53
C ASN A 131 -20.35 28.25 9.04
N ASP A 132 -21.58 27.85 8.73
CA ASP A 132 -22.15 27.91 7.38
C ASP A 132 -21.39 27.02 6.37
N PHE A 133 -20.83 25.90 6.85
CA PHE A 133 -20.17 24.92 5.99
C PHE A 133 -21.20 24.03 5.30
N ARG A 134 -20.96 23.74 4.02
CA ARG A 134 -21.77 22.82 3.22
C ARG A 134 -20.89 21.83 2.48
N ALA A 135 -21.25 20.56 2.48
CA ALA A 135 -20.63 19.52 1.64
C ALA A 135 -21.68 18.75 0.86
N GLU A 136 -21.40 18.48 -0.42
CA GLU A 136 -22.29 17.71 -1.29
C GLU A 136 -21.55 16.66 -2.11
N ASN A 137 -22.23 15.53 -2.37
CA ASN A 137 -21.87 14.54 -3.37
C ASN A 137 -20.43 14.01 -3.23
N MET A 138 -20.09 13.53 -2.03
CA MET A 138 -18.77 12.93 -1.75
C MET A 138 -18.80 11.92 -0.60
N THR A 139 -17.72 11.15 -0.45
CA THR A 139 -17.48 10.31 0.73
C THR A 139 -16.49 10.96 1.69
N ILE A 140 -16.80 10.96 2.98
CA ILE A 140 -15.91 11.29 4.08
C ILE A 140 -15.78 10.04 4.96
N ARG A 141 -14.57 9.48 5.10
CA ARG A 141 -14.41 8.23 5.82
C ARG A 141 -13.20 8.15 6.72
N ASN A 142 -13.35 7.43 7.82
CA ASN A 142 -12.25 6.96 8.64
C ASN A 142 -12.09 5.44 8.48
N THR A 143 -10.92 4.99 8.05
CA THR A 143 -10.60 3.58 7.74
C THR A 143 -9.82 2.87 8.84
N ALA A 144 -9.73 3.44 10.04
CA ALA A 144 -9.01 2.83 11.17
C ALA A 144 -9.61 1.47 11.61
N GLY A 145 -10.91 1.27 11.38
CA GLY A 145 -11.61 0.02 11.69
C GLY A 145 -11.99 -0.11 13.17
N ASN A 146 -12.05 -1.33 13.67
CA ASN A 146 -12.44 -1.63 15.06
C ASN A 146 -11.26 -1.46 16.03
N VAL A 147 -10.83 -0.21 16.23
CA VAL A 147 -9.64 0.14 17.02
C VAL A 147 -9.93 1.17 18.12
N GLY A 148 -11.20 1.31 18.49
CA GLY A 148 -11.69 2.40 19.34
C GLY A 148 -12.23 3.58 18.54
N GLN A 149 -12.30 4.74 19.17
CA GLN A 149 -12.91 5.96 18.64
C GLN A 149 -12.18 6.45 17.38
N ALA A 150 -12.88 6.56 16.25
CA ALA A 150 -12.28 6.95 14.98
C ALA A 150 -13.25 7.79 14.15
N GLN A 151 -13.33 9.09 14.43
CA GLN A 151 -14.30 9.97 13.79
C GLN A 151 -13.99 10.13 12.29
N ALA A 152 -15.01 10.00 11.43
CA ALA A 152 -14.95 10.50 10.07
C ALA A 152 -15.17 12.02 10.06
N LEU A 153 -16.10 12.48 10.88
CA LEU A 153 -16.54 13.87 10.91
C LEU A 153 -16.59 14.41 12.35
N THR A 154 -16.03 15.60 12.55
CA THR A 154 -16.15 16.36 13.80
C THR A 154 -16.69 17.75 13.51
N ILE A 155 -17.82 18.10 14.12
CA ILE A 155 -18.49 19.39 13.96
C ILE A 155 -18.35 20.22 15.24
N GLN A 156 -17.69 21.37 15.12
CA GLN A 156 -17.47 22.38 16.15
C GLN A 156 -18.10 23.74 15.77
N SER A 157 -19.00 23.76 14.79
CA SER A 157 -19.58 24.97 14.21
C SER A 157 -21.09 24.87 14.04
N ASP A 158 -21.72 26.00 13.72
CA ASP A 158 -23.16 26.13 13.46
C ASP A 158 -23.52 26.08 11.97
N ARG A 159 -24.77 25.72 11.68
CA ARG A 159 -25.39 25.71 10.34
C ARG A 159 -24.63 24.88 9.31
N ASN A 160 -24.30 23.64 9.66
CA ASN A 160 -23.61 22.72 8.76
C ASN A 160 -24.59 21.94 7.89
N VAL A 161 -24.29 21.77 6.60
CA VAL A 161 -25.16 21.05 5.66
C VAL A 161 -24.38 19.96 4.93
N PHE A 162 -24.94 18.75 4.88
CA PHE A 162 -24.41 17.62 4.12
C PHE A 162 -25.53 17.06 3.23
N VAL A 163 -25.32 17.04 1.92
CA VAL A 163 -26.31 16.51 0.96
C VAL A 163 -25.71 15.44 0.08
N ASN A 164 -26.34 14.28 0.01
CA ASN A 164 -25.88 13.17 -0.84
C ASN A 164 -24.43 12.75 -0.54
N CYS A 165 -24.06 12.67 0.75
CA CYS A 165 -22.73 12.27 1.19
C CYS A 165 -22.73 10.88 1.82
N ASP A 166 -21.62 10.15 1.68
CA ASP A 166 -21.34 8.96 2.48
C ASP A 166 -20.42 9.37 3.63
N ILE A 167 -20.83 9.12 4.88
CA ILE A 167 -20.02 9.41 6.07
C ILE A 167 -19.81 8.11 6.83
N THR A 168 -18.61 7.54 6.71
CA THR A 168 -18.38 6.14 7.07
C THR A 168 -17.20 5.98 8.01
N ALA A 169 -17.42 5.38 9.17
CA ALA A 169 -16.36 4.86 10.02
C ALA A 169 -16.89 3.64 10.79
N TYR A 170 -16.35 3.38 11.98
CA TYR A 170 -16.71 2.24 12.80
C TYR A 170 -17.27 2.67 14.15
N GLN A 171 -16.43 3.00 15.13
CA GLN A 171 -16.85 3.62 16.39
C GLN A 171 -16.72 5.15 16.29
N ASP A 172 -17.70 5.87 16.83
CA ASP A 172 -17.71 7.34 16.91
C ASP A 172 -17.67 8.07 15.55
N THR A 173 -18.35 7.55 14.52
CA THR A 173 -18.29 8.09 13.14
C THR A 173 -18.50 9.61 13.04
N ILE A 174 -19.49 10.18 13.71
CA ILE A 174 -19.79 11.63 13.71
C ILE A 174 -19.81 12.16 15.13
N TYR A 175 -18.97 13.16 15.39
CA TYR A 175 -18.92 13.87 16.67
C TYR A 175 -19.48 15.29 16.57
N PHE A 176 -20.53 15.58 17.35
CA PHE A 176 -21.05 16.92 17.60
C PHE A 176 -20.48 17.48 18.91
N TRP A 177 -19.36 18.21 18.81
CA TRP A 177 -18.56 18.61 19.99
C TRP A 177 -19.21 19.72 20.82
N MET A 178 -19.83 20.75 20.23
CA MET A 178 -20.36 21.91 20.98
C MET A 178 -21.88 21.82 21.20
N ALA A 179 -22.31 22.10 22.43
CA ALA A 179 -23.59 21.66 22.98
C ALA A 179 -24.81 22.53 22.73
N GLU A 180 -24.67 23.75 22.19
CA GLU A 180 -25.83 24.66 22.00
C GLU A 180 -25.80 25.42 20.67
N THR A 181 -24.64 25.50 20.02
CA THR A 181 -24.44 26.25 18.78
C THR A 181 -24.15 25.36 17.57
N SER A 182 -24.07 24.03 17.72
CA SER A 182 -23.72 23.15 16.59
C SER A 182 -24.95 22.55 15.92
N ARG A 183 -25.65 23.33 15.09
CA ARG A 183 -26.74 22.78 14.27
C ARG A 183 -26.21 22.16 12.98
N ALA A 184 -26.77 21.02 12.59
CA ALA A 184 -26.41 20.33 11.37
C ALA A 184 -27.61 19.68 10.68
N TYR A 185 -27.58 19.68 9.35
CA TYR A 185 -28.58 19.06 8.48
C TYR A 185 -27.93 18.07 7.53
N PHE A 186 -28.39 16.82 7.56
CA PHE A 186 -27.97 15.75 6.66
C PHE A 186 -29.17 15.36 5.79
N LYS A 187 -29.01 15.39 4.46
CA LYS A 187 -30.06 15.03 3.51
C LYS A 187 -29.58 13.97 2.53
N SER A 188 -30.30 12.86 2.45
CA SER A 188 -30.00 11.78 1.48
C SER A 188 -28.57 11.21 1.62
N CYS A 189 -28.04 11.24 2.84
CA CYS A 189 -26.71 10.72 3.17
C CYS A 189 -26.76 9.25 3.59
N LEU A 190 -25.64 8.54 3.45
CA LEU A 190 -25.41 7.25 4.10
C LEU A 190 -24.48 7.47 5.29
N ILE A 191 -24.92 7.08 6.49
CA ILE A 191 -24.09 7.11 7.69
C ILE A 191 -23.85 5.66 8.13
N THR A 192 -22.58 5.26 8.27
CA THR A 192 -22.24 3.89 8.71
C THR A 192 -21.47 3.87 10.01
N GLY A 193 -21.71 2.85 10.84
CA GLY A 193 -20.92 2.60 12.04
C GLY A 193 -21.42 1.43 12.87
N ARG A 194 -20.85 1.28 14.06
CA ARG A 194 -21.18 0.22 15.02
C ARG A 194 -21.51 0.77 16.41
N THR A 195 -20.53 1.38 17.06
CA THR A 195 -20.63 1.83 18.46
C THR A 195 -20.69 3.35 18.47
N ASP A 196 -21.73 3.91 19.10
CA ASP A 196 -21.89 5.35 19.37
C ASP A 196 -21.62 6.23 18.15
N TYR A 197 -21.98 5.75 16.96
CA TYR A 197 -21.44 6.33 15.73
C TYR A 197 -22.05 7.69 15.35
N ILE A 198 -23.11 8.11 16.06
CA ILE A 198 -23.65 9.46 16.04
C ILE A 198 -23.72 9.95 17.49
N TYR A 199 -22.77 10.78 17.93
CA TYR A 199 -22.65 11.14 19.34
C TYR A 199 -22.30 12.61 19.57
N GLY A 200 -22.52 13.06 20.80
CA GLY A 200 -22.29 14.44 21.21
C GLY A 200 -23.56 15.21 21.55
N SER A 201 -23.43 16.52 21.66
CA SER A 201 -24.40 17.39 22.32
C SER A 201 -25.14 18.35 21.38
N GLY A 202 -24.74 18.42 20.11
CA GLY A 202 -25.34 19.31 19.10
C GLY A 202 -26.78 18.97 18.70
N VAL A 203 -27.35 19.80 17.82
CA VAL A 203 -28.70 19.63 17.25
C VAL A 203 -28.56 19.17 15.80
N ALA A 204 -28.92 17.93 15.51
CA ALA A 204 -28.73 17.38 14.16
C ALA A 204 -30.03 16.77 13.62
N VAL A 205 -30.39 17.14 12.40
CA VAL A 205 -31.48 16.49 11.66
C VAL A 205 -30.90 15.65 10.54
N PHE A 206 -31.22 14.36 10.56
CA PHE A 206 -30.98 13.42 9.47
C PHE A 206 -32.29 13.21 8.73
N ASN A 207 -32.36 13.67 7.48
CA ASN A 207 -33.56 13.63 6.66
C ASN A 207 -33.35 12.72 5.45
N GLU A 208 -34.22 11.72 5.27
CA GLU A 208 -34.12 10.75 4.15
C GLU A 208 -32.73 10.11 4.03
N CYS A 209 -32.06 9.90 5.17
CA CYS A 209 -30.74 9.26 5.22
C CYS A 209 -30.87 7.74 5.39
N GLU A 210 -29.87 7.01 4.90
CA GLU A 210 -29.67 5.63 5.29
C GLU A 210 -28.73 5.60 6.50
N ILE A 211 -29.16 4.93 7.57
CA ILE A 211 -28.42 4.76 8.81
C ILE A 211 -28.08 3.28 8.92
N ARG A 212 -26.87 2.90 8.48
CA ARG A 212 -26.47 1.51 8.28
C ARG A 212 -25.53 1.04 9.38
N SER A 213 -25.94 0.01 10.12
CA SER A 213 -25.17 -0.49 11.26
C SER A 213 -24.41 -1.78 10.95
N TYR A 214 -23.23 -1.93 11.54
CA TYR A 214 -22.45 -3.18 11.58
C TYR A 214 -22.68 -3.92 12.90
N GLY A 215 -22.87 -5.25 12.85
CA GLY A 215 -23.03 -6.09 14.05
C GLY A 215 -24.10 -5.57 15.04
N GLY A 216 -23.87 -5.81 16.33
CA GLY A 216 -24.54 -5.12 17.43
C GLY A 216 -23.76 -3.90 17.92
N GLY A 217 -24.46 -2.92 18.48
CA GLY A 217 -23.91 -1.64 18.95
C GLY A 217 -25.00 -0.59 19.17
N TRP A 218 -24.64 0.69 19.17
CA TRP A 218 -25.55 1.82 19.43
C TRP A 218 -25.48 2.83 18.30
N ILE A 219 -26.63 3.19 17.73
CA ILE A 219 -26.69 4.23 16.69
C ILE A 219 -26.32 5.58 17.27
N THR A 220 -26.91 5.93 18.41
CA THR A 220 -26.73 7.24 19.02
C THR A 220 -26.13 7.17 20.43
N ALA A 221 -25.28 8.14 20.73
CA ALA A 221 -24.81 8.41 22.09
C ALA A 221 -24.92 9.91 22.43
N PRO A 222 -26.16 10.41 22.62
CA PRO A 222 -26.40 11.83 22.87
C PRO A 222 -25.88 12.29 24.23
N SER A 223 -25.38 13.53 24.26
CA SER A 223 -24.98 14.26 25.46
C SER A 223 -25.62 15.64 25.56
N THR A 224 -26.85 15.74 25.05
CA THR A 224 -27.63 16.98 25.01
C THR A 224 -27.75 17.63 26.39
N GLY A 225 -27.67 18.97 26.42
CA GLY A 225 -27.86 19.75 27.63
C GLY A 225 -29.33 19.85 28.06
N ILE A 226 -29.58 20.04 29.36
CA ILE A 226 -30.94 20.14 29.91
C ILE A 226 -31.74 21.28 29.26
N ALA A 227 -31.11 22.43 29.03
CA ALA A 227 -31.74 23.63 28.47
C ALA A 227 -32.02 23.54 26.96
N GLN A 228 -31.36 22.62 26.24
CA GLN A 228 -31.49 22.49 24.80
C GLN A 228 -32.78 21.75 24.44
N THR A 229 -33.65 22.33 23.62
CA THR A 229 -34.96 21.72 23.29
C THR A 229 -34.84 20.41 22.49
N TYR A 230 -33.91 20.35 21.53
CA TYR A 230 -33.77 19.25 20.57
C TYR A 230 -32.38 18.62 20.65
N GLY A 231 -32.24 17.32 20.39
CA GLY A 231 -30.93 16.69 20.18
C GLY A 231 -30.83 16.19 18.75
N PHE A 232 -30.80 14.88 18.58
CA PHE A 232 -30.79 14.25 17.26
C PHE A 232 -32.19 13.91 16.78
N VAL A 233 -32.52 14.25 15.55
CA VAL A 233 -33.81 13.96 14.93
C VAL A 233 -33.58 13.21 13.63
N PHE A 234 -34.15 12.01 13.54
CA PHE A 234 -34.14 11.17 12.35
C PHE A 234 -35.52 11.23 11.73
N TYR A 235 -35.59 11.76 10.51
CA TYR A 235 -36.84 12.06 9.83
C TYR A 235 -36.84 11.36 8.47
N LYS A 236 -37.78 10.42 8.27
CA LYS A 236 -37.89 9.60 7.04
C LYS A 236 -36.61 8.81 6.70
N CYS A 237 -35.84 8.39 7.71
CA CYS A 237 -34.62 7.62 7.50
C CYS A 237 -34.90 6.12 7.31
N ASN A 238 -33.96 5.41 6.69
CA ASN A 238 -33.97 3.96 6.63
C ASN A 238 -32.84 3.40 7.52
N LEU A 239 -33.20 2.62 8.55
CA LEU A 239 -32.26 1.98 9.45
C LEU A 239 -31.98 0.57 8.92
N THR A 240 -30.79 0.38 8.38
CA THR A 240 -30.37 -0.86 7.70
C THR A 240 -29.25 -1.56 8.46
N TYR A 241 -29.03 -2.82 8.12
CA TYR A 241 -27.96 -3.66 8.68
C TYR A 241 -27.08 -4.17 7.56
N ASP A 242 -25.76 -4.06 7.74
CA ASP A 242 -24.78 -4.60 6.81
C ASP A 242 -24.20 -5.92 7.34
N PRO A 243 -24.50 -7.07 6.70
CA PRO A 243 -23.92 -8.35 7.08
C PRO A 243 -22.43 -8.46 6.68
N ASN A 244 -21.83 -7.47 6.04
CA ASN A 244 -20.42 -7.47 5.65
C ASN A 244 -19.61 -6.45 6.47
N SER A 245 -19.70 -6.55 7.81
CA SER A 245 -18.85 -5.73 8.69
C SER A 245 -17.36 -5.87 8.35
N PRO A 246 -16.57 -4.78 8.40
CA PRO A 246 -15.11 -4.84 8.31
C PRO A 246 -14.45 -5.72 9.39
N SER A 247 -15.15 -5.99 10.50
CA SER A 247 -14.71 -6.86 11.58
C SER A 247 -15.44 -8.19 11.52
N SER A 248 -14.70 -9.28 11.26
CA SER A 248 -15.25 -10.63 11.06
C SER A 248 -16.02 -11.20 12.26
N GLY A 249 -15.76 -10.68 13.47
CA GLY A 249 -16.42 -11.09 14.70
C GLY A 249 -17.81 -10.49 14.92
N ASP A 250 -18.24 -9.53 14.09
CA ASP A 250 -19.43 -8.75 14.41
C ASP A 250 -20.72 -9.53 14.18
N ASN A 251 -20.76 -10.22 13.04
CA ASN A 251 -21.95 -10.94 12.59
C ASN A 251 -22.13 -12.28 13.30
N SER A 252 -21.07 -12.80 13.94
CA SER A 252 -21.11 -14.08 14.66
C SER A 252 -21.70 -13.96 16.07
N THR A 253 -21.87 -12.75 16.60
CA THR A 253 -22.40 -12.52 17.96
C THR A 253 -23.92 -12.63 18.06
N GLY A 254 -24.64 -12.49 16.94
CA GLY A 254 -26.10 -12.36 16.95
C GLY A 254 -26.62 -11.13 17.72
N ALA A 255 -25.73 -10.19 18.05
CA ALA A 255 -26.08 -9.00 18.82
C ALA A 255 -26.93 -8.05 17.96
N LEU A 256 -28.04 -7.59 18.53
CA LEU A 256 -28.97 -6.65 17.88
C LEU A 256 -28.53 -5.19 18.09
N ILE A 257 -28.94 -4.32 17.17
CA ILE A 257 -28.65 -2.88 17.16
C ILE A 257 -29.52 -2.16 18.19
N ARG A 258 -28.94 -1.28 19.00
CA ARG A 258 -29.66 -0.36 19.89
C ARG A 258 -29.84 0.99 19.21
N LEU A 259 -30.99 1.64 19.41
CA LEU A 259 -31.25 3.00 18.91
C LEU A 259 -30.30 4.01 19.55
N GLY A 260 -29.89 3.75 20.80
CA GLY A 260 -28.83 4.52 21.43
C GLY A 260 -28.62 4.14 22.89
N ARG A 261 -27.68 4.85 23.51
CA ARG A 261 -27.44 4.85 24.95
C ARG A 261 -27.09 6.26 25.40
N PRO A 262 -27.42 6.68 26.63
CA PRO A 262 -27.14 8.03 27.06
C PRO A 262 -25.66 8.20 27.38
N TRP A 263 -24.96 9.14 26.73
CA TRP A 263 -23.57 9.47 27.07
C TRP A 263 -23.50 10.43 28.26
N HIS A 264 -24.43 11.39 28.32
CA HIS A 264 -24.62 12.32 29.42
C HIS A 264 -26.11 12.59 29.72
N ASN A 265 -26.34 13.33 30.80
CA ASN A 265 -27.52 13.35 31.66
C ASN A 265 -28.92 13.64 31.04
N TYR A 266 -29.02 14.12 29.80
CA TYR A 266 -30.32 14.52 29.21
C TYR A 266 -30.43 14.12 27.74
N PRO A 267 -30.32 12.82 27.38
CA PRO A 267 -30.40 12.35 26.00
C PRO A 267 -31.72 12.78 25.32
N LYS A 268 -31.61 13.40 24.14
CA LYS A 268 -32.77 13.79 23.32
C LYS A 268 -32.60 13.23 21.91
N VAL A 269 -33.43 12.26 21.55
CA VAL A 269 -33.44 11.64 20.23
C VAL A 269 -34.86 11.36 19.78
N ALA A 270 -35.20 11.73 18.55
CA ALA A 270 -36.50 11.44 17.97
C ALA A 270 -36.37 10.68 16.64
N TRP A 271 -37.19 9.64 16.46
CA TRP A 271 -37.29 8.83 15.24
C TRP A 271 -38.69 8.98 14.65
N LEU A 272 -38.81 9.64 13.50
CA LEU A 272 -40.09 9.94 12.85
C LEU A 272 -40.13 9.39 11.42
N TYR A 273 -41.15 8.62 11.11
CA TYR A 273 -41.38 8.03 9.78
C TYR A 273 -40.22 7.16 9.28
N CYS A 274 -39.43 6.59 10.19
CA CYS A 274 -38.27 5.79 9.84
C CYS A 274 -38.67 4.34 9.54
N ALA A 275 -38.06 3.73 8.53
CA ALA A 275 -38.14 2.29 8.31
C ALA A 275 -37.05 1.59 9.13
N MET A 276 -37.40 0.57 9.91
CA MET A 276 -36.51 -0.11 10.84
C MET A 276 -36.36 -1.60 10.51
N THR A 277 -35.12 -2.02 10.25
CA THR A 277 -34.74 -3.43 10.03
C THR A 277 -35.08 -4.32 11.23
N SER A 278 -35.17 -5.64 11.01
CA SER A 278 -35.42 -6.64 12.05
C SER A 278 -34.25 -6.80 13.04
N GLN A 279 -33.09 -6.23 12.71
CA GLN A 279 -31.90 -6.24 13.56
C GLN A 279 -31.94 -5.20 14.69
N ILE A 280 -32.99 -4.35 14.76
CA ILE A 280 -33.17 -3.46 15.92
C ILE A 280 -33.58 -4.28 17.14
N ASN A 281 -32.88 -4.07 18.24
CA ASN A 281 -33.16 -4.68 19.52
C ASN A 281 -34.53 -4.19 20.04
N PRO A 282 -35.45 -5.09 20.45
CA PRO A 282 -36.78 -4.69 20.94
C PRO A 282 -36.76 -3.63 22.03
N GLN A 283 -35.77 -3.63 22.94
CA GLN A 283 -35.73 -2.63 24.01
C GLN A 283 -35.31 -1.23 23.53
N GLY A 284 -34.67 -1.10 22.36
CA GLY A 284 -34.18 0.17 21.79
C GLY A 284 -33.03 0.82 22.56
N TRP A 285 -33.28 1.22 23.81
CA TRP A 285 -32.42 2.06 24.66
C TRP A 285 -31.94 1.39 25.96
N GLY A 286 -32.17 0.10 26.17
CA GLY A 286 -32.03 -0.57 27.47
C GLY A 286 -30.64 -0.60 28.15
N ASP A 287 -29.61 0.04 27.58
CA ASP A 287 -28.25 0.06 28.12
C ASP A 287 -27.92 1.44 28.73
N LYS A 288 -27.30 1.44 29.91
CA LYS A 288 -26.88 2.66 30.63
C LYS A 288 -25.36 2.84 30.52
N TRP A 289 -24.90 4.08 30.39
CA TRP A 289 -23.48 4.45 30.48
C TRP A 289 -23.29 5.51 31.56
N ASN A 290 -22.83 5.10 32.75
CA ASN A 290 -22.63 5.98 33.92
C ASN A 290 -23.84 6.88 34.26
N MET A 291 -25.06 6.38 34.04
CA MET A 291 -26.30 7.12 34.26
C MET A 291 -27.39 6.24 34.88
N ASP A 292 -27.20 5.92 36.16
CA ASP A 292 -28.06 4.98 36.88
C ASP A 292 -29.54 5.43 36.97
N TYR A 293 -29.83 6.73 36.87
CA TYR A 293 -31.19 7.30 36.95
C TYR A 293 -31.93 7.41 35.59
N SER A 294 -31.32 6.95 34.48
CA SER A 294 -31.91 7.08 33.13
C SER A 294 -33.31 6.46 33.00
N ASP A 295 -33.59 5.39 33.73
CA ASP A 295 -34.88 4.69 33.69
C ASP A 295 -36.02 5.49 34.32
N THR A 296 -35.73 6.39 35.27
CA THR A 296 -36.73 7.09 36.07
C THR A 296 -36.87 8.57 35.71
N SER A 297 -35.94 9.13 34.93
CA SER A 297 -36.00 10.53 34.51
C SER A 297 -37.05 10.78 33.43
N THR A 298 -37.95 11.72 33.67
CA THR A 298 -38.88 12.27 32.67
C THR A 298 -38.22 13.30 31.76
N ASP A 299 -36.99 13.72 32.05
CA ASP A 299 -36.25 14.73 31.29
C ASP A 299 -35.59 14.14 30.03
N LEU A 300 -35.62 12.81 29.86
CA LEU A 300 -35.21 12.18 28.60
C LEU A 300 -36.29 12.43 27.55
N HIS A 301 -35.88 12.86 26.35
CA HIS A 301 -36.78 13.05 25.22
C HIS A 301 -36.46 12.01 24.15
N LEU A 302 -36.83 10.76 24.42
CA LEU A 302 -36.58 9.62 23.53
C LEU A 302 -37.90 9.26 22.84
N TYR A 303 -38.12 9.79 21.64
CA TYR A 303 -39.43 9.75 20.99
C TYR A 303 -39.43 8.94 19.69
N GLU A 304 -40.54 8.26 19.45
CA GLU A 304 -40.81 7.54 18.20
C GLU A 304 -42.19 7.92 17.65
N TRP A 305 -42.30 8.07 16.33
CA TRP A 305 -43.56 8.42 15.66
C TRP A 305 -43.67 7.80 14.27
N MET A 306 -44.73 7.02 14.05
CA MET A 306 -45.06 6.41 12.74
C MET A 306 -43.88 5.71 12.05
N ASN A 307 -42.99 5.09 12.83
CA ASN A 307 -41.94 4.23 12.29
C ASN A 307 -42.56 2.94 11.73
N THR A 308 -41.92 2.36 10.73
CA THR A 308 -42.40 1.16 10.02
C THR A 308 -41.32 0.09 9.97
N GLY A 309 -41.70 -1.13 9.55
CA GLY A 309 -40.77 -2.26 9.46
C GLY A 309 -40.69 -3.08 10.75
N PRO A 310 -40.04 -4.26 10.68
CA PRO A 310 -40.03 -5.24 11.77
C PRO A 310 -39.36 -4.77 13.07
N GLY A 311 -38.47 -3.77 13.03
CA GLY A 311 -37.83 -3.20 14.23
C GLY A 311 -38.63 -2.08 14.92
N ALA A 312 -39.75 -1.65 14.35
CA ALA A 312 -40.49 -0.47 14.81
C ALA A 312 -41.49 -0.75 15.94
N ASP A 313 -41.75 -2.01 16.30
CA ASP A 313 -42.67 -2.33 17.39
C ASP A 313 -42.13 -1.79 18.73
N MET A 314 -42.91 -0.93 19.37
CA MET A 314 -42.57 -0.30 20.64
C MET A 314 -42.97 -1.14 21.86
N SER A 315 -43.76 -2.21 21.69
CA SER A 315 -44.29 -3.02 22.82
C SER A 315 -43.19 -3.65 23.69
N GLY A 316 -42.00 -3.87 23.11
CA GLY A 316 -40.83 -4.42 23.79
C GLY A 316 -39.79 -3.38 24.23
N ARG A 317 -40.05 -2.06 24.07
CA ARG A 317 -39.11 -1.00 24.42
C ARG A 317 -38.80 -0.99 25.92
N ALA A 318 -37.63 -0.45 26.29
CA ALA A 318 -37.26 -0.29 27.69
C ALA A 318 -38.30 0.56 28.44
N ASN A 319 -38.64 0.18 29.68
CA ASN A 319 -39.60 0.93 30.50
C ASN A 319 -38.93 2.15 31.16
N TRP A 320 -38.52 3.12 30.34
CA TRP A 320 -37.88 4.36 30.79
C TRP A 320 -38.89 5.50 30.74
N ALA A 321 -38.94 6.33 31.79
CA ALA A 321 -39.97 7.37 31.93
C ALA A 321 -40.00 8.39 30.77
N GLY A 322 -38.84 8.71 30.19
CA GLY A 322 -38.72 9.61 29.03
C GLY A 322 -38.70 8.92 27.65
N LEU A 323 -38.90 7.60 27.57
CA LEU A 323 -39.03 6.85 26.32
C LEU A 323 -40.51 6.60 26.00
N ARG A 324 -41.03 7.22 24.93
CA ARG A 324 -42.44 7.08 24.55
C ARG A 324 -42.72 7.35 23.08
N ALA A 325 -43.88 6.89 22.61
CA ALA A 325 -44.44 7.38 21.37
C ALA A 325 -44.86 8.85 21.51
N MET A 326 -44.80 9.61 20.41
CA MET A 326 -45.47 10.90 20.34
C MET A 326 -47.00 10.72 20.40
N LEU A 327 -47.70 11.69 20.97
CA LEU A 327 -49.13 11.63 21.30
C LEU A 327 -50.02 11.86 20.09
N ASN A 328 -49.62 12.73 19.17
CA ASN A 328 -50.39 13.13 18.00
C ASN A 328 -49.52 13.84 16.95
N GLN A 329 -50.12 14.14 15.81
CA GLN A 329 -49.46 14.83 14.70
C GLN A 329 -48.90 16.20 15.10
N ALA A 330 -49.61 16.98 15.93
CA ALA A 330 -49.15 18.31 16.31
C ALA A 330 -47.86 18.27 17.14
N GLU A 331 -47.65 17.21 17.94
CA GLU A 331 -46.36 16.98 18.58
C GLU A 331 -45.27 16.60 17.57
N ALA A 332 -45.59 15.74 16.59
CA ALA A 332 -44.66 15.36 15.54
C ALA A 332 -44.24 16.56 14.65
N ASP A 333 -45.15 17.51 14.42
CA ASP A 333 -44.88 18.72 13.62
C ASP A 333 -43.83 19.65 14.29
N LEU A 334 -43.65 19.56 15.62
CA LEU A 334 -42.58 20.25 16.35
C LEU A 334 -41.18 19.69 16.02
N TYR A 335 -41.11 18.50 15.43
CA TYR A 335 -39.89 17.81 15.04
C TYR A 335 -39.64 17.83 13.53
N GLU A 336 -40.40 18.61 12.75
CA GLU A 336 -40.07 18.85 11.35
C GLU A 336 -38.67 19.48 11.19
N PRO A 337 -37.89 19.11 10.16
CA PRO A 337 -36.53 19.62 9.97
C PRO A 337 -36.41 21.15 10.06
N LYS A 338 -37.32 21.89 9.41
CA LYS A 338 -37.34 23.36 9.43
C LYS A 338 -37.61 23.92 10.83
N THR A 339 -38.42 23.25 11.63
CA THR A 339 -38.81 23.69 12.98
C THR A 339 -37.66 23.46 13.95
N VAL A 340 -37.04 22.29 13.90
CA VAL A 340 -35.93 21.89 14.77
C VAL A 340 -34.71 22.79 14.55
N LEU A 341 -34.40 23.09 13.28
CA LEU A 341 -33.19 23.83 12.91
C LEU A 341 -33.36 25.35 12.93
N LYS A 342 -34.60 25.84 13.01
CA LYS A 342 -34.96 27.27 13.00
C LYS A 342 -34.08 28.12 13.92
N GLY A 343 -33.82 27.65 15.14
CA GLY A 343 -33.11 28.42 16.16
C GLY A 343 -33.73 29.82 16.37
N SER A 344 -32.92 30.75 16.87
CA SER A 344 -33.30 32.16 16.99
C SER A 344 -33.11 32.95 15.69
N ASP A 345 -32.36 32.42 14.73
CA ASP A 345 -31.99 33.07 13.47
C ASP A 345 -32.88 32.66 12.27
N ASN A 346 -33.90 31.83 12.50
CA ASN A 346 -34.79 31.28 11.48
C ASN A 346 -34.08 30.48 10.38
N TRP A 347 -32.99 29.79 10.72
CA TRP A 347 -32.26 28.97 9.75
C TRP A 347 -33.13 27.84 9.18
N ASP A 348 -33.29 27.85 7.85
CA ASP A 348 -34.01 26.81 7.11
C ASP A 348 -33.11 26.23 6.00
N PRO A 349 -32.37 25.14 6.28
CA PRO A 349 -31.56 24.49 5.27
C PRO A 349 -32.39 23.65 4.28
N THR A 350 -33.69 23.45 4.52
CA THR A 350 -34.57 22.69 3.61
C THR A 350 -35.01 23.53 2.40
N ALA A 351 -34.95 24.85 2.52
CA ALA A 351 -35.26 25.79 1.45
C ALA A 351 -34.13 25.93 0.40
N ILE A 352 -32.92 25.46 0.70
CA ILE A 352 -31.77 25.57 -0.20
C ILE A 352 -31.67 24.30 -1.05
N PRO A 353 -31.89 24.37 -2.38
CA PRO A 353 -31.81 23.19 -3.24
C PRO A 353 -30.39 22.58 -3.22
N PRO A 354 -30.26 21.26 -3.43
CA PRO A 354 -28.97 20.63 -3.67
C PRO A 354 -28.29 21.21 -4.91
N ALA A 355 -26.96 21.35 -4.88
CA ALA A 355 -26.17 21.65 -6.07
C ALA A 355 -26.15 20.47 -7.05
N VAL A 356 -26.29 19.25 -6.54
CA VAL A 356 -26.37 18.02 -7.36
C VAL A 356 -27.82 17.69 -7.70
N THR A 357 -28.12 17.64 -9.01
CA THR A 357 -29.42 17.17 -9.49
C THR A 357 -29.40 15.66 -9.67
N VAL A 358 -30.45 14.99 -9.18
CA VAL A 358 -30.70 13.56 -9.39
C VAL A 358 -31.73 13.42 -10.50
N TYR A 359 -31.39 12.64 -11.52
CA TYR A 359 -32.24 12.30 -12.65
C TYR A 359 -32.64 10.84 -12.54
N ASN A 360 -33.92 10.54 -12.73
CA ASN A 360 -34.41 9.18 -12.83
C ASN A 360 -34.82 8.89 -14.28
N TRP A 361 -34.60 7.66 -14.72
CA TRP A 361 -34.99 7.22 -16.05
C TRP A 361 -36.49 7.00 -16.14
N ASP A 362 -37.14 7.77 -17.00
CA ASP A 362 -38.57 7.66 -17.27
C ASP A 362 -38.83 6.97 -18.63
N GLY A 363 -37.84 6.96 -19.53
CA GLY A 363 -37.99 6.38 -20.88
C GLY A 363 -39.11 7.03 -21.71
N GLY A 364 -39.42 8.30 -21.43
CA GLY A 364 -40.58 9.02 -21.97
C GLY A 364 -40.44 9.51 -23.42
N ALA A 365 -39.28 9.31 -24.07
CA ALA A 365 -39.03 9.77 -25.43
C ALA A 365 -39.43 8.78 -26.52
N ALA A 366 -39.39 9.23 -27.79
CA ALA A 366 -39.67 8.38 -28.96
C ALA A 366 -38.60 7.28 -29.21
N ASN A 367 -37.42 7.40 -28.58
CA ASN A 367 -36.37 6.40 -28.60
C ASN A 367 -35.70 6.34 -27.21
N ASN A 368 -35.04 5.22 -26.89
CA ASN A 368 -34.43 5.01 -25.57
C ASN A 368 -33.02 5.60 -25.44
N GLY A 369 -32.66 6.61 -26.25
CA GLY A 369 -31.32 7.18 -26.23
C GLY A 369 -30.97 7.86 -24.91
N TRP A 370 -29.81 7.54 -24.34
CA TRP A 370 -29.34 8.05 -23.05
C TRP A 370 -29.06 9.57 -23.02
N LEU A 371 -28.87 10.20 -24.18
CA LEU A 371 -28.67 11.65 -24.31
C LEU A 371 -29.96 12.40 -24.73
N GLN A 372 -31.13 11.75 -24.67
CA GLN A 372 -32.41 12.41 -24.90
C GLN A 372 -32.94 13.00 -23.59
N ALA A 373 -33.14 14.31 -23.55
CA ALA A 373 -33.54 15.01 -22.32
C ALA A 373 -34.86 14.52 -21.73
N ASN A 374 -35.83 14.17 -22.57
CA ASN A 374 -37.16 13.68 -22.20
C ASN A 374 -37.20 12.19 -21.82
N ASN A 375 -36.06 11.50 -21.78
CA ASN A 375 -35.96 10.17 -21.15
C ASN A 375 -35.64 10.25 -19.65
N TRP A 376 -35.34 11.44 -19.14
CA TRP A 376 -34.93 11.67 -17.76
C TRP A 376 -35.93 12.57 -17.05
N ASN A 377 -36.04 12.39 -15.74
CA ASN A 377 -36.85 13.22 -14.86
C ASN A 377 -36.01 13.73 -13.68
N PRO A 378 -35.85 15.06 -13.54
CA PRO A 378 -36.48 16.10 -14.37
C PRO A 378 -35.98 16.10 -15.82
N ASP A 379 -36.77 16.63 -16.76
CA ASP A 379 -36.39 16.72 -18.17
C ASP A 379 -35.04 17.43 -18.34
N GLY A 380 -34.07 16.73 -18.92
CA GLY A 380 -32.70 17.23 -19.10
C GLY A 380 -31.71 16.09 -19.34
N VAL A 381 -30.56 16.40 -19.95
CA VAL A 381 -29.47 15.42 -20.05
C VAL A 381 -28.58 15.56 -18.81
N PRO A 382 -28.40 14.50 -18.00
CA PRO A 382 -27.55 14.57 -16.80
C PRO A 382 -26.10 14.95 -17.16
N VAL A 383 -25.54 15.93 -16.46
CA VAL A 383 -24.17 16.44 -16.69
C VAL A 383 -23.21 16.09 -15.55
N VAL A 384 -21.95 16.54 -15.63
CA VAL A 384 -20.94 16.36 -14.57
C VAL A 384 -21.51 16.79 -13.21
N ALA A 385 -21.16 16.03 -12.15
CA ALA A 385 -21.68 16.22 -10.80
C ALA A 385 -23.21 16.08 -10.67
N ASN A 386 -23.88 15.45 -11.65
CA ASN A 386 -25.24 14.94 -11.50
C ASN A 386 -25.23 13.43 -11.31
N VAL A 387 -26.34 12.91 -10.81
CA VAL A 387 -26.58 11.47 -10.64
C VAL A 387 -27.74 11.07 -11.53
N ALA A 388 -27.57 10.00 -12.28
CA ALA A 388 -28.58 9.44 -13.17
C ALA A 388 -28.90 8.00 -12.73
N ASN A 389 -30.16 7.70 -12.43
CA ASN A 389 -30.59 6.40 -11.94
C ASN A 389 -31.52 5.73 -12.95
N VAL A 390 -31.25 4.46 -13.24
CA VAL A 390 -32.09 3.60 -14.07
C VAL A 390 -32.41 2.35 -13.26
N ASP A 391 -33.67 2.17 -12.92
CA ASP A 391 -34.11 1.12 -12.01
C ASP A 391 -35.17 0.21 -12.64
N GLY A 392 -35.13 -1.07 -12.29
CA GLY A 392 -36.08 -2.07 -12.76
C GLY A 392 -35.71 -2.64 -14.14
N SER A 393 -36.56 -3.52 -14.67
CA SER A 393 -36.33 -4.24 -15.94
C SER A 393 -36.58 -3.36 -17.18
N VAL A 394 -35.89 -2.22 -17.27
CA VAL A 394 -35.93 -1.27 -18.39
C VAL A 394 -34.63 -1.30 -19.18
N THR A 395 -34.67 -0.80 -20.42
CA THR A 395 -33.48 -0.71 -21.29
C THR A 395 -33.23 0.73 -21.72
N LEU A 396 -32.05 1.25 -21.41
CA LEU A 396 -31.52 2.48 -22.01
C LEU A 396 -30.58 2.14 -23.17
N ASP A 397 -30.49 3.02 -24.16
CA ASP A 397 -29.65 2.86 -25.35
C ASP A 397 -28.48 3.86 -25.32
N ALA A 398 -27.27 3.31 -25.16
CA ALA A 398 -26.01 4.03 -25.35
C ALA A 398 -25.68 4.09 -26.84
N ASN A 399 -26.41 4.96 -27.54
CA ASN A 399 -26.35 5.16 -28.98
C ASN A 399 -25.32 6.19 -29.45
N GLY A 400 -24.25 6.38 -28.66
CA GLY A 400 -23.11 7.22 -29.00
C GLY A 400 -22.92 8.40 -28.05
N GLY A 401 -21.72 8.99 -28.08
CA GLY A 401 -21.37 10.18 -27.31
C GLY A 401 -20.88 9.89 -25.89
N SER A 402 -20.83 10.93 -25.06
CA SER A 402 -20.32 10.85 -23.69
C SER A 402 -21.42 11.19 -22.68
N PHE A 403 -21.72 10.25 -21.79
CA PHE A 403 -22.59 10.46 -20.65
C PHE A 403 -21.76 10.90 -19.45
N LEU A 404 -21.90 12.18 -19.08
CA LEU A 404 -20.96 12.86 -18.19
C LEU A 404 -21.27 12.66 -16.70
N ALA A 405 -22.54 12.43 -16.36
CA ALA A 405 -23.00 12.15 -15.01
C ALA A 405 -22.59 10.75 -14.53
N ASP A 406 -22.68 10.53 -13.21
CA ASP A 406 -22.60 9.19 -12.65
C ASP A 406 -23.91 8.44 -12.97
N LEU A 407 -23.80 7.33 -13.70
CA LEU A 407 -24.93 6.53 -14.18
C LEU A 407 -25.05 5.24 -13.37
N ASN A 408 -26.18 5.04 -12.69
CA ASN A 408 -26.47 3.88 -11.86
C ASN A 408 -27.57 3.03 -12.49
N LEU A 409 -27.30 1.75 -12.72
CA LEU A 409 -28.28 0.76 -13.15
C LEU A 409 -28.52 -0.26 -12.03
N THR A 410 -29.79 -0.44 -11.67
CA THR A 410 -30.22 -1.32 -10.57
C THR A 410 -31.37 -2.25 -10.98
N ASN A 411 -31.54 -3.35 -10.25
CA ASN A 411 -32.74 -4.21 -10.27
C ASN A 411 -33.19 -4.70 -11.67
N GLY A 412 -32.24 -5.16 -12.49
CA GLY A 412 -32.50 -5.74 -13.81
C GLY A 412 -32.37 -4.76 -14.98
N ALA A 413 -32.00 -3.50 -14.72
CA ALA A 413 -31.81 -2.51 -15.76
C ALA A 413 -30.73 -2.94 -16.76
N THR A 414 -30.95 -2.59 -18.03
CA THR A 414 -30.06 -2.93 -19.15
C THR A 414 -29.57 -1.67 -19.85
N ILE A 415 -28.27 -1.59 -20.10
CA ILE A 415 -27.67 -0.62 -21.03
C ILE A 415 -27.33 -1.34 -22.34
N ASP A 416 -28.02 -1.00 -23.41
CA ASP A 416 -27.71 -1.52 -24.75
C ASP A 416 -26.71 -0.59 -25.44
N VAL A 417 -25.54 -1.11 -25.78
CA VAL A 417 -24.46 -0.34 -26.41
C VAL A 417 -24.55 -0.54 -27.91
N SER A 418 -25.28 0.34 -28.58
CA SER A 418 -25.53 0.28 -30.02
C SER A 418 -24.51 1.08 -30.86
N ALA A 419 -23.77 2.01 -30.25
CA ALA A 419 -22.67 2.75 -30.88
C ALA A 419 -21.55 3.10 -29.89
N ASN A 420 -20.43 3.62 -30.39
CA ASN A 420 -19.27 4.00 -29.58
C ASN A 420 -19.63 5.07 -28.54
N SER A 421 -19.57 4.70 -27.27
CA SER A 421 -20.12 5.45 -26.15
C SER A 421 -19.13 5.52 -24.99
N THR A 422 -19.14 6.64 -24.25
CA THR A 422 -18.31 6.84 -23.05
C THR A 422 -19.21 7.12 -21.85
N ALA A 423 -19.12 6.32 -20.79
CA ALA A 423 -19.80 6.61 -19.53
C ALA A 423 -18.77 7.04 -18.48
N SER A 424 -18.81 8.28 -17.99
CA SER A 424 -17.85 8.77 -17.00
C SER A 424 -17.71 7.85 -15.79
N LEU A 425 -18.85 7.40 -15.24
CA LEU A 425 -18.95 6.31 -14.28
C LEU A 425 -20.25 5.54 -14.51
N LEU A 426 -20.14 4.24 -14.71
CA LEU A 426 -21.27 3.31 -14.83
C LEU A 426 -21.26 2.34 -13.64
N THR A 427 -22.21 2.49 -12.73
CA THR A 427 -22.40 1.58 -11.60
C THR A 427 -23.48 0.56 -11.93
N LEU A 428 -23.16 -0.72 -11.79
CA LEU A 428 -24.04 -1.84 -12.14
C LEU A 428 -24.35 -2.68 -10.91
N ASN A 429 -25.62 -2.75 -10.51
CA ASN A 429 -26.10 -3.57 -9.41
C ASN A 429 -27.25 -4.47 -9.87
N GLN A 430 -26.96 -5.75 -10.10
CA GLN A 430 -27.94 -6.67 -10.70
C GLN A 430 -28.42 -6.14 -12.07
N ALA A 431 -27.47 -5.81 -12.95
CA ALA A 431 -27.72 -5.11 -14.21
C ALA A 431 -27.03 -5.79 -15.39
N THR A 432 -27.45 -5.43 -16.60
CA THR A 432 -26.95 -6.02 -17.85
C THR A 432 -26.34 -4.95 -18.76
N ILE A 433 -25.17 -5.24 -19.33
CA ILE A 433 -24.66 -4.57 -20.52
C ILE A 433 -25.03 -5.45 -21.72
N SER A 434 -25.75 -4.93 -22.70
CA SER A 434 -26.00 -5.63 -23.96
C SER A 434 -25.32 -4.96 -25.15
N SER A 435 -25.08 -5.73 -26.21
CA SER A 435 -24.76 -5.17 -27.53
C SER A 435 -25.02 -6.18 -28.64
N SER A 436 -25.76 -5.75 -29.65
CA SER A 436 -25.93 -6.46 -30.92
C SER A 436 -25.06 -5.88 -32.05
N ALA A 437 -24.48 -4.70 -31.83
CA ALA A 437 -23.69 -3.97 -32.81
C ALA A 437 -22.18 -4.26 -32.67
N THR A 438 -21.39 -3.72 -33.61
CA THR A 438 -19.97 -3.49 -33.36
C THR A 438 -19.82 -2.12 -32.71
N ALA A 439 -19.51 -2.08 -31.42
CA ALA A 439 -19.50 -0.85 -30.64
C ALA A 439 -18.44 -0.90 -29.53
N SER A 440 -18.14 0.25 -28.93
CA SER A 440 -17.26 0.35 -27.78
C SER A 440 -17.90 1.07 -26.61
N LEU A 441 -17.59 0.63 -25.39
CA LEU A 441 -17.91 1.33 -24.14
C LEU A 441 -16.62 1.69 -23.38
N SER A 442 -16.35 2.98 -23.21
CA SER A 442 -15.21 3.52 -22.47
C SER A 442 -15.63 4.23 -21.18
N GLY A 443 -14.66 4.60 -20.34
CA GLY A 443 -14.87 5.26 -19.05
C GLY A 443 -14.56 4.34 -17.87
N THR A 444 -15.42 4.32 -16.85
CA THR A 444 -15.24 3.46 -15.66
C THR A 444 -16.51 2.67 -15.35
N ILE A 445 -16.37 1.40 -15.00
CA ILE A 445 -17.47 0.52 -14.58
C ILE A 445 -17.23 0.04 -13.14
N LYS A 446 -18.24 0.18 -12.28
CA LYS A 446 -18.25 -0.35 -10.90
C LYS A 446 -19.30 -1.41 -10.72
N THR A 447 -18.90 -2.57 -10.21
CA THR A 447 -19.83 -3.66 -9.88
C THR A 447 -20.28 -3.55 -8.42
N LYS A 448 -21.59 -3.39 -8.20
CA LYS A 448 -22.25 -3.38 -6.87
C LYS A 448 -23.20 -4.57 -6.65
N GLY A 449 -23.33 -5.43 -7.65
CA GLY A 449 -24.06 -6.70 -7.61
C GLY A 449 -23.65 -7.53 -8.83
N THR A 450 -24.28 -8.68 -9.04
CA THR A 450 -24.01 -9.51 -10.22
C THR A 450 -24.27 -8.71 -11.51
N VAL A 451 -23.35 -8.81 -12.47
CA VAL A 451 -23.44 -8.12 -13.77
C VAL A 451 -23.47 -9.15 -14.89
N ASN A 452 -24.33 -8.93 -15.87
CA ASN A 452 -24.35 -9.70 -17.11
C ASN A 452 -23.79 -8.87 -18.27
N ILE A 453 -22.96 -9.46 -19.12
CA ILE A 453 -22.54 -8.88 -20.40
C ILE A 453 -23.09 -9.80 -21.50
N ASN A 454 -24.22 -9.40 -22.09
CA ASN A 454 -24.91 -10.18 -23.12
C ASN A 454 -24.64 -9.59 -24.51
N THR A 455 -23.81 -10.27 -25.29
CA THR A 455 -23.40 -9.76 -26.61
C THR A 455 -23.79 -10.74 -27.70
N THR A 456 -24.42 -10.26 -28.76
CA THR A 456 -24.59 -10.96 -30.04
C THR A 456 -23.72 -10.34 -31.13
N GLY A 457 -23.32 -9.08 -30.97
CA GLY A 457 -22.37 -8.36 -31.81
C GLY A 457 -20.92 -8.44 -31.31
N ASN A 458 -20.15 -7.38 -31.54
CA ASN A 458 -18.77 -7.23 -31.09
C ASN A 458 -18.64 -5.98 -30.21
N LEU A 459 -18.59 -6.18 -28.89
CA LEU A 459 -18.47 -5.11 -27.93
C LEU A 459 -17.02 -4.98 -27.44
N SER A 460 -16.41 -3.82 -27.64
CA SER A 460 -15.14 -3.45 -27.03
C SER A 460 -15.36 -2.66 -25.73
N VAL A 461 -15.17 -3.29 -24.59
CA VAL A 461 -15.20 -2.63 -23.27
C VAL A 461 -13.79 -2.09 -22.97
N ALA A 462 -13.56 -0.83 -23.32
CA ALA A 462 -12.34 -0.10 -22.95
C ALA A 462 -12.42 0.54 -21.56
N ALA A 463 -13.61 0.53 -20.94
CA ALA A 463 -13.81 1.03 -19.59
C ALA A 463 -13.05 0.18 -18.55
N ALA A 464 -12.44 0.85 -17.56
CA ALA A 464 -11.81 0.16 -16.44
C ALA A 464 -12.90 -0.39 -15.49
N ILE A 465 -12.87 -1.69 -15.24
CA ILE A 465 -13.84 -2.39 -14.39
C ILE A 465 -13.25 -2.56 -12.99
N SER A 466 -14.06 -2.27 -11.97
CA SER A 466 -13.72 -2.50 -10.57
C SER A 466 -14.88 -3.07 -9.75
N GLY A 467 -14.54 -3.60 -8.57
CA GLY A 467 -15.49 -4.19 -7.62
C GLY A 467 -15.34 -5.71 -7.48
N VAL A 468 -16.14 -6.28 -6.59
CA VAL A 468 -15.96 -7.64 -6.06
C VAL A 468 -17.01 -8.64 -6.54
N HIS A 469 -17.97 -8.18 -7.34
CA HIS A 469 -19.14 -8.97 -7.70
C HIS A 469 -18.94 -9.76 -8.99
N GLN A 470 -19.73 -10.81 -9.18
CA GLN A 470 -19.62 -11.68 -10.36
C GLN A 470 -19.98 -10.92 -11.65
N ILE A 471 -19.20 -11.15 -12.71
CA ILE A 471 -19.54 -10.79 -14.09
C ILE A 471 -19.76 -12.07 -14.89
N THR A 472 -20.88 -12.14 -15.60
CA THR A 472 -21.24 -13.27 -16.45
C THR A 472 -21.31 -12.82 -17.91
N LYS A 473 -20.39 -13.31 -18.75
CA LYS A 473 -20.44 -13.16 -20.20
C LYS A 473 -21.41 -14.19 -20.79
N THR A 474 -22.42 -13.69 -21.50
CA THR A 474 -23.43 -14.47 -22.21
C THR A 474 -23.58 -13.98 -23.66
N GLY A 475 -24.47 -14.61 -24.42
CA GLY A 475 -24.69 -14.33 -25.84
C GLY A 475 -23.57 -14.86 -26.73
N THR A 476 -23.87 -15.06 -28.01
CA THR A 476 -22.98 -15.74 -28.98
C THR A 476 -21.87 -14.85 -29.54
N GLY A 477 -21.94 -13.54 -29.28
CA GLY A 477 -21.01 -12.54 -29.78
C GLY A 477 -19.71 -12.44 -29.00
N ILE A 478 -18.93 -11.43 -29.36
CA ILE A 478 -17.59 -11.14 -28.81
C ILE A 478 -17.70 -9.99 -27.81
N CYS A 479 -17.08 -10.16 -26.65
CA CYS A 479 -16.78 -9.08 -25.71
C CYS A 479 -15.26 -8.97 -25.56
N GLN A 480 -14.69 -7.82 -25.92
CA GLN A 480 -13.27 -7.53 -25.76
C GLN A 480 -13.06 -6.66 -24.54
N LEU A 481 -12.25 -7.13 -23.59
CA LEU A 481 -11.83 -6.34 -22.44
C LEU A 481 -10.52 -5.62 -22.80
N ASN A 482 -10.64 -4.32 -23.03
CA ASN A 482 -9.58 -3.40 -23.45
C ASN A 482 -9.19 -2.40 -22.35
N GLY A 483 -9.81 -2.47 -21.17
CA GLY A 483 -9.50 -1.65 -19.99
C GLY A 483 -8.60 -2.36 -18.97
N ASN A 484 -7.82 -1.61 -18.20
CA ASN A 484 -7.06 -2.14 -17.07
C ASN A 484 -8.01 -2.42 -15.89
N ASN A 485 -8.26 -3.69 -15.62
CA ASN A 485 -9.27 -4.13 -14.65
C ASN A 485 -8.64 -4.56 -13.32
N SER A 486 -7.47 -4.04 -12.94
CA SER A 486 -6.80 -4.39 -11.68
C SER A 486 -7.64 -4.11 -10.43
N GLY A 487 -8.64 -3.21 -10.50
CA GLY A 487 -9.59 -2.96 -9.42
C GLY A 487 -10.73 -3.99 -9.31
N PHE A 488 -10.82 -4.97 -10.22
CA PHE A 488 -11.84 -6.01 -10.21
C PHE A 488 -11.32 -7.29 -9.53
N THR A 489 -12.07 -7.80 -8.55
CA THR A 489 -11.74 -9.02 -7.81
C THR A 489 -12.90 -10.01 -7.76
N GLY A 490 -13.95 -9.82 -8.57
CA GLY A 490 -15.08 -10.73 -8.62
C GLY A 490 -14.80 -12.01 -9.40
N ASN A 491 -15.82 -12.86 -9.49
CA ASN A 491 -15.80 -14.04 -10.35
C ASN A 491 -16.10 -13.64 -11.80
N LEU A 492 -15.38 -14.22 -12.77
CA LEU A 492 -15.72 -14.15 -14.18
C LEU A 492 -16.27 -15.49 -14.65
N ILE A 493 -17.47 -15.48 -15.23
CA ILE A 493 -18.09 -16.68 -15.81
C ILE A 493 -18.38 -16.41 -17.28
N ILE A 494 -17.92 -17.28 -18.16
CA ILE A 494 -18.19 -17.23 -19.59
C ILE A 494 -19.07 -18.42 -19.92
N THR A 495 -20.36 -18.16 -20.12
CA THR A 495 -21.34 -19.21 -20.40
C THR A 495 -21.50 -19.45 -21.89
N ASN A 496 -21.35 -18.39 -22.71
CA ASN A 496 -21.46 -18.45 -24.17
C ASN A 496 -20.69 -17.31 -24.86
N GLY A 497 -20.31 -17.54 -26.12
CA GLY A 497 -19.57 -16.60 -26.95
C GLY A 497 -18.12 -16.40 -26.49
N ASP A 498 -17.45 -15.40 -27.06
CA ASP A 498 -16.03 -15.16 -26.86
C ASP A 498 -15.78 -13.97 -25.94
N LEU A 499 -15.08 -14.18 -24.83
CA LEU A 499 -14.48 -13.12 -24.02
C LEU A 499 -13.00 -13.00 -24.39
N GLN A 500 -12.59 -11.84 -24.87
CA GLN A 500 -11.22 -11.60 -25.33
C GLN A 500 -10.47 -10.68 -24.38
N ALA A 501 -9.36 -11.16 -23.86
CA ALA A 501 -8.42 -10.45 -23.01
C ALA A 501 -7.32 -9.82 -23.88
N LYS A 502 -7.45 -8.52 -24.16
CA LYS A 502 -6.65 -7.82 -25.18
C LYS A 502 -5.44 -7.07 -24.64
N ILE A 503 -5.40 -6.78 -23.34
CA ILE A 503 -4.33 -5.98 -22.71
C ILE A 503 -3.94 -6.57 -21.34
N ALA A 504 -2.85 -6.04 -20.76
CA ALA A 504 -2.43 -6.39 -19.41
C ALA A 504 -3.56 -6.13 -18.38
N ASN A 505 -3.74 -7.05 -17.43
CA ASN A 505 -4.75 -6.99 -16.38
C ASN A 505 -6.22 -6.90 -16.87
N SER A 506 -6.52 -7.24 -18.13
CA SER A 506 -7.88 -7.13 -18.65
C SER A 506 -8.89 -8.08 -17.99
N LEU A 507 -8.45 -9.19 -17.39
CA LEU A 507 -9.32 -10.08 -16.60
C LEU A 507 -9.34 -9.69 -15.10
N GLY A 508 -8.61 -8.63 -14.73
CA GLY A 508 -8.49 -8.12 -13.37
C GLY A 508 -7.80 -9.08 -12.41
N ASN A 509 -7.97 -8.81 -11.12
CA ASN A 509 -7.56 -9.67 -10.01
C ASN A 509 -8.66 -10.67 -9.66
N ALA A 510 -9.33 -11.23 -10.68
CA ALA A 510 -10.47 -12.11 -10.51
C ALA A 510 -10.14 -13.27 -9.56
N VAL A 511 -11.05 -13.54 -8.62
CA VAL A 511 -10.91 -14.64 -7.65
C VAL A 511 -11.09 -16.00 -8.32
N LYS A 512 -11.87 -16.04 -9.40
CA LYS A 512 -12.11 -17.27 -10.18
C LYS A 512 -12.52 -16.91 -11.61
N ILE A 513 -12.01 -17.64 -12.58
CA ILE A 513 -12.47 -17.59 -13.97
C ILE A 513 -13.03 -18.94 -14.37
N THR A 514 -14.26 -18.97 -14.88
CA THR A 514 -14.94 -20.20 -15.35
C THR A 514 -15.34 -20.05 -16.81
N VAL A 515 -14.91 -20.97 -17.65
CA VAL A 515 -15.32 -21.10 -19.05
C VAL A 515 -16.19 -22.35 -19.15
N GLN A 516 -17.48 -22.16 -19.40
CA GLN A 516 -18.43 -23.27 -19.51
C GLN A 516 -18.43 -23.88 -20.91
N THR A 517 -19.18 -24.95 -21.10
CA THR A 517 -19.19 -25.77 -22.33
C THR A 517 -19.39 -25.01 -23.63
N SER A 518 -20.15 -23.92 -23.65
CA SER A 518 -20.34 -23.08 -24.85
C SER A 518 -19.54 -21.77 -24.82
N GLY A 519 -18.76 -21.57 -23.76
CA GLY A 519 -17.93 -20.41 -23.56
C GLY A 519 -16.58 -20.52 -24.27
N LYS A 520 -16.07 -19.37 -24.68
CA LYS A 520 -14.74 -19.22 -25.26
C LYS A 520 -13.98 -18.08 -24.57
N LEU A 521 -12.73 -18.34 -24.18
CA LEU A 521 -11.80 -17.34 -23.62
C LEU A 521 -10.60 -17.20 -24.54
N THR A 522 -10.41 -16.00 -25.10
CA THR A 522 -9.23 -15.67 -25.93
C THR A 522 -8.26 -14.80 -25.14
N ILE A 523 -6.99 -15.15 -25.11
CA ILE A 523 -5.94 -14.40 -24.41
C ILE A 523 -4.85 -13.96 -25.40
N ASP A 524 -4.76 -12.65 -25.60
CA ASP A 524 -3.79 -12.04 -26.52
C ASP A 524 -2.54 -11.50 -25.82
N VAL A 525 -2.55 -11.43 -24.49
CA VAL A 525 -1.44 -10.88 -23.68
C VAL A 525 -1.18 -11.77 -22.47
N SER A 526 0.10 -12.09 -22.21
CA SER A 526 0.53 -13.05 -21.19
C SER A 526 0.17 -12.69 -19.74
N ASN A 527 0.04 -11.39 -19.45
CA ASN A 527 -0.33 -10.86 -18.13
C ASN A 527 -1.78 -10.32 -18.09
N ALA A 528 -2.66 -10.82 -18.95
CA ALA A 528 -4.09 -10.50 -18.90
C ALA A 528 -4.79 -11.15 -17.68
N ILE A 529 -4.30 -12.31 -17.26
CA ILE A 529 -4.74 -13.08 -16.08
C ILE A 529 -3.67 -13.01 -14.98
N GLN A 530 -4.09 -12.97 -13.71
CA GLN A 530 -3.13 -13.00 -12.61
C GLN A 530 -2.64 -14.42 -12.33
N PRO A 531 -1.37 -14.60 -11.95
CA PRO A 531 -0.83 -15.91 -11.61
C PRO A 531 -1.53 -16.65 -10.48
N LYS A 532 -2.27 -15.94 -9.61
CA LYS A 532 -3.02 -16.56 -8.51
C LYS A 532 -4.49 -16.85 -8.85
N THR A 533 -4.95 -16.46 -10.03
CA THR A 533 -6.35 -16.65 -10.43
C THR A 533 -6.53 -18.09 -10.90
N PRO A 534 -7.35 -18.91 -10.22
CA PRO A 534 -7.67 -20.25 -10.65
C PRO A 534 -8.57 -20.20 -11.90
N LEU A 535 -8.24 -21.05 -12.88
CA LEU A 535 -9.00 -21.20 -14.12
C LEU A 535 -9.82 -22.49 -14.08
N TYR A 536 -11.08 -22.44 -14.49
CA TYR A 536 -11.98 -23.58 -14.59
C TYR A 536 -12.51 -23.69 -16.02
N THR A 537 -12.46 -24.89 -16.59
CA THR A 537 -13.02 -25.20 -17.91
C THR A 537 -13.94 -26.40 -17.81
N GLU A 538 -15.12 -26.33 -18.44
CA GLU A 538 -16.14 -27.38 -18.42
C GLU A 538 -16.46 -27.91 -19.82
N GLY A 539 -16.48 -29.23 -19.99
CA GLY A 539 -16.86 -29.91 -21.23
C GLY A 539 -16.12 -29.38 -22.47
N ALA A 540 -16.87 -28.86 -23.43
CA ALA A 540 -16.35 -28.35 -24.71
C ALA A 540 -15.90 -26.87 -24.66
N ALA A 541 -15.61 -26.33 -23.48
CA ALA A 541 -15.04 -24.99 -23.32
C ALA A 541 -13.78 -24.80 -24.18
N LEU A 542 -13.65 -23.62 -24.80
CA LEU A 542 -12.51 -23.31 -25.67
C LEU A 542 -11.64 -22.19 -25.09
N LEU A 543 -10.34 -22.48 -24.97
CA LEU A 543 -9.29 -21.51 -24.66
C LEU A 543 -8.48 -21.24 -25.94
N VAL A 544 -8.44 -19.98 -26.38
CA VAL A 544 -7.58 -19.53 -27.48
C VAL A 544 -6.42 -18.75 -26.88
N LEU A 545 -5.24 -19.37 -26.82
CA LEU A 545 -4.05 -18.80 -26.22
C LEU A 545 -3.12 -18.30 -27.33
N ASN A 546 -3.04 -16.99 -27.51
CA ASN A 546 -2.07 -16.38 -28.44
C ASN A 546 -0.76 -16.00 -27.73
N GLN A 547 -0.75 -16.04 -26.40
CA GLN A 547 0.41 -15.84 -25.53
C GLN A 547 0.41 -16.87 -24.39
N ASP A 548 1.58 -17.11 -23.82
CA ASP A 548 1.72 -17.96 -22.64
C ASP A 548 1.11 -17.29 -21.42
N ILE A 549 0.34 -18.06 -20.64
CA ILE A 549 -0.19 -17.64 -19.35
C ILE A 549 0.40 -18.49 -18.24
N THR A 550 0.57 -17.88 -17.07
CA THR A 550 0.95 -18.59 -15.84
C THR A 550 -0.20 -18.46 -14.86
N ILE A 551 -0.63 -19.58 -14.27
CA ILE A 551 -1.71 -19.65 -13.27
C ILE A 551 -1.35 -20.66 -12.17
N SER A 552 -1.93 -20.47 -10.98
CA SER A 552 -1.68 -21.32 -9.83
C SER A 552 -2.40 -22.66 -9.95
N GLU A 553 -3.60 -22.63 -10.53
CA GLU A 553 -4.50 -23.78 -10.59
C GLU A 553 -5.30 -23.74 -11.90
N TRP A 554 -5.42 -24.91 -12.54
CA TRP A 554 -6.35 -25.11 -13.65
C TRP A 554 -7.18 -26.36 -13.37
N TYR A 555 -8.50 -26.20 -13.35
CA TYR A 555 -9.46 -27.28 -13.19
C TYR A 555 -10.13 -27.56 -14.53
N VAL A 556 -10.14 -28.83 -14.93
CA VAL A 556 -10.89 -29.33 -16.10
C VAL A 556 -11.95 -30.27 -15.58
N ASP A 557 -13.23 -29.94 -15.81
CA ASP A 557 -14.38 -30.70 -15.30
C ASP A 557 -14.31 -30.98 -13.79
N GLY A 558 -13.89 -29.96 -13.03
CA GLY A 558 -13.73 -30.04 -11.58
C GLY A 558 -12.45 -30.75 -11.10
N VAL A 559 -11.63 -31.29 -12.00
CA VAL A 559 -10.38 -31.99 -11.66
C VAL A 559 -9.18 -31.06 -11.82
N LEU A 560 -8.42 -30.87 -10.74
CA LEU A 560 -7.17 -30.08 -10.76
C LEU A 560 -6.13 -30.75 -11.65
N LYS A 561 -5.60 -30.00 -12.61
CA LYS A 561 -4.48 -30.42 -13.46
C LYS A 561 -3.15 -30.34 -12.68
N PRO A 562 -2.25 -31.34 -12.81
CA PRO A 562 -0.94 -31.29 -12.20
C PRO A 562 -0.11 -30.07 -12.61
N LEU A 563 0.94 -29.75 -11.84
CA LEU A 563 1.94 -28.76 -12.26
C LEU A 563 2.54 -29.16 -13.61
N GLY A 564 2.66 -28.22 -14.54
CA GLY A 564 3.14 -28.53 -15.89
C GLY A 564 2.84 -27.45 -16.92
N ILE A 565 3.20 -27.74 -18.17
CA ILE A 565 2.95 -26.90 -19.34
C ILE A 565 1.94 -27.61 -20.23
N TYR A 566 0.88 -26.89 -20.60
CA TYR A 566 -0.22 -27.38 -21.42
C TYR A 566 -0.46 -26.45 -22.61
N ASP A 567 -0.74 -27.01 -23.77
CA ASP A 567 -0.89 -26.29 -25.03
C ASP A 567 -1.85 -27.04 -25.96
N ALA A 568 -2.02 -26.55 -27.19
CA ALA A 568 -2.89 -27.17 -28.18
C ALA A 568 -2.45 -28.60 -28.58
N THR A 569 -1.20 -29.01 -28.33
CA THR A 569 -0.74 -30.38 -28.61
C THR A 569 -1.12 -31.34 -27.49
N THR A 570 -1.08 -30.87 -26.24
CA THR A 570 -1.39 -31.68 -25.06
C THR A 570 -2.87 -31.68 -24.69
N ASN A 571 -3.63 -30.64 -25.07
CA ASN A 571 -5.08 -30.54 -24.85
C ASN A 571 -5.81 -29.96 -26.08
N PRO A 572 -5.78 -30.63 -27.24
CA PRO A 572 -6.29 -30.10 -28.52
C PRO A 572 -7.80 -29.81 -28.55
N THR A 573 -8.58 -30.41 -27.65
CA THR A 573 -10.03 -30.19 -27.56
C THR A 573 -10.41 -28.93 -26.78
N THR A 574 -9.49 -28.43 -25.96
CA THR A 574 -9.75 -27.31 -25.03
C THR A 574 -8.86 -26.12 -25.34
N ILE A 575 -7.62 -26.33 -25.82
CA ILE A 575 -6.65 -25.28 -26.12
C ILE A 575 -6.43 -25.19 -27.63
N SER A 576 -6.40 -23.97 -28.14
CA SER A 576 -5.96 -23.61 -29.49
C SER A 576 -5.05 -22.36 -29.45
N GLY A 577 -4.42 -22.02 -30.57
CA GLY A 577 -3.46 -20.91 -30.65
C GLY A 577 -2.00 -21.34 -30.45
N THR A 578 -1.10 -20.37 -30.32
CA THR A 578 0.36 -20.58 -30.22
C THR A 578 0.90 -20.59 -28.78
N GLY A 579 0.11 -20.12 -27.82
CA GLY A 579 0.48 -19.98 -26.42
C GLY A 579 0.17 -21.22 -25.58
N LYS A 580 0.59 -21.17 -24.32
CA LYS A 580 0.52 -22.28 -23.36
C LYS A 580 -0.03 -21.86 -22.00
N ILE A 581 -0.61 -22.79 -21.27
CA ILE A 581 -0.89 -22.68 -19.84
C ILE A 581 0.30 -23.27 -19.07
N ILE A 582 0.89 -22.47 -18.21
CA ILE A 582 1.92 -22.90 -17.25
C ILE A 582 1.26 -22.95 -15.88
N ILE A 583 1.04 -24.15 -15.35
CA ILE A 583 0.50 -24.34 -14.00
C ILE A 583 1.67 -24.42 -13.01
N GLY A 584 1.74 -23.43 -12.12
CA GLY A 584 2.75 -23.34 -11.05
C GLY A 584 3.52 -22.03 -11.04
N ARG A 585 4.31 -21.84 -9.97
CA ARG A 585 5.19 -20.68 -9.81
C ARG A 585 6.54 -20.96 -10.51
N PRO A 586 7.02 -20.09 -11.41
CA PRO A 586 8.30 -20.30 -12.08
C PRO A 586 9.45 -20.31 -11.08
N SER A 587 10.35 -21.29 -11.17
CA SER A 587 11.56 -21.31 -10.32
C SER A 587 12.65 -20.35 -10.79
N GLN A 588 12.46 -19.74 -11.97
CA GLN A 588 13.41 -18.83 -12.60
C GLN A 588 12.70 -17.59 -13.16
N PHE A 589 13.30 -16.44 -12.90
CA PHE A 589 12.87 -15.12 -13.37
C PHE A 589 14.01 -14.44 -14.11
N ASN A 590 13.67 -13.66 -15.12
CA ASN A 590 14.59 -12.70 -15.73
C ASN A 590 14.19 -11.30 -15.30
N PHE A 591 15.10 -10.55 -14.68
CA PHE A 591 14.90 -9.11 -14.49
C PHE A 591 15.23 -8.41 -15.81
N VAL A 592 14.20 -7.91 -16.49
CA VAL A 592 14.28 -7.28 -17.81
C VAL A 592 14.26 -5.75 -17.75
N GLY A 593 14.06 -5.17 -16.56
CA GLY A 593 14.04 -3.72 -16.35
C GLY A 593 12.77 -3.05 -16.84
N GLY A 594 12.80 -1.72 -16.90
CA GLY A 594 11.68 -0.87 -17.33
C GLY A 594 12.13 0.28 -18.24
N THR A 595 11.17 0.93 -18.92
CA THR A 595 11.43 2.13 -19.74
C THR A 595 11.79 3.35 -18.89
N ALA A 596 11.29 3.40 -17.64
CA ALA A 596 11.61 4.41 -16.64
C ALA A 596 11.75 3.77 -15.26
N ASN A 597 12.89 4.02 -14.60
CA ASN A 597 13.31 3.41 -13.33
C ASN A 597 13.45 1.86 -13.41
N ARG A 598 14.44 1.30 -12.71
CA ARG A 598 14.78 -0.14 -12.77
C ARG A 598 14.68 -0.75 -11.38
N ASN A 599 13.66 -0.33 -10.63
CA ASN A 599 13.40 -0.79 -9.28
C ASN A 599 13.03 -2.27 -9.26
N TRP A 600 13.56 -2.98 -8.26
CA TRP A 600 13.41 -4.42 -8.13
C TRP A 600 12.07 -4.89 -7.53
N ASP A 601 11.20 -3.97 -7.13
CA ASP A 601 9.90 -4.23 -6.50
C ASP A 601 8.73 -4.02 -7.46
N ASN A 602 9.02 -3.76 -8.73
CA ASN A 602 8.01 -3.70 -9.78
C ASN A 602 7.89 -5.07 -10.49
N PRO A 603 6.75 -5.78 -10.38
CA PRO A 603 6.56 -7.05 -11.06
C PRO A 603 6.70 -6.94 -12.58
N ALA A 604 6.37 -5.80 -13.18
CA ALA A 604 6.49 -5.59 -14.63
C ALA A 604 7.94 -5.60 -15.13
N HIS A 605 8.94 -5.48 -14.24
CA HIS A 605 10.36 -5.56 -14.58
C HIS A 605 10.89 -7.00 -14.62
N TYR A 606 10.01 -7.99 -14.43
CA TYR A 606 10.35 -9.40 -14.46
C TYR A 606 9.68 -10.10 -15.64
N SER A 607 10.32 -11.15 -16.12
CA SER A 607 9.71 -12.13 -17.01
C SER A 607 9.79 -13.51 -16.34
N PRO A 608 8.64 -14.10 -15.96
CA PRO A 608 7.29 -13.53 -16.06
C PRO A 608 7.08 -12.33 -15.11
N ALA A 609 6.05 -11.52 -15.39
CA ALA A 609 5.77 -10.25 -14.70
C ALA A 609 5.20 -10.46 -13.28
N LEU A 610 6.00 -11.05 -12.41
CA LEU A 610 5.68 -11.44 -11.05
C LEU A 610 6.93 -11.23 -10.18
N LEU A 611 6.76 -10.72 -8.96
CA LEU A 611 7.89 -10.55 -8.03
C LEU A 611 8.41 -11.90 -7.55
N PRO A 612 9.74 -12.12 -7.54
CA PRO A 612 10.33 -13.36 -7.04
C PRO A 612 10.14 -13.52 -5.53
N GLU A 613 10.17 -14.76 -5.06
CA GLU A 613 10.13 -15.20 -3.67
C GLU A 613 11.47 -15.82 -3.25
N LEU A 614 11.61 -16.10 -1.95
CA LEU A 614 12.86 -16.60 -1.39
C LEU A 614 13.24 -17.96 -1.98
N GLY A 615 14.49 -18.10 -2.44
CA GLY A 615 15.01 -19.31 -3.08
C GLY A 615 14.79 -19.40 -4.60
N GLU A 616 14.03 -18.48 -5.18
CA GLU A 616 13.82 -18.43 -6.64
C GLU A 616 14.95 -17.74 -7.36
N LYS A 617 15.39 -18.28 -8.48
CA LYS A 617 16.52 -17.75 -9.24
C LYS A 617 16.09 -16.52 -10.05
N VAL A 618 16.79 -15.41 -9.88
CA VAL A 618 16.60 -14.19 -10.67
C VAL A 618 17.86 -13.89 -11.46
N THR A 619 17.79 -14.01 -12.78
CA THR A 619 18.88 -13.61 -13.68
C THR A 619 18.67 -12.16 -14.10
N VAL A 620 19.61 -11.27 -13.79
CA VAL A 620 19.55 -9.88 -14.28
C VAL A 620 19.85 -9.90 -15.77
N LYS A 621 18.91 -9.47 -16.61
CA LYS A 621 19.04 -9.40 -18.08
C LYS A 621 19.27 -7.98 -18.58
N ASP A 622 18.65 -6.98 -17.95
CA ASP A 622 18.95 -5.57 -18.19
C ASP A 622 20.37 -5.20 -17.74
N ASN A 623 20.85 -4.02 -18.12
CA ASN A 623 22.17 -3.50 -17.77
C ASN A 623 22.38 -3.40 -16.26
N TYR A 624 21.34 -3.00 -15.53
CA TYR A 624 21.40 -2.88 -14.07
C TYR A 624 20.04 -3.04 -13.40
N ILE A 625 20.09 -3.31 -12.10
CA ILE A 625 18.94 -3.41 -11.21
C ILE A 625 19.08 -2.39 -10.07
N GLU A 626 18.03 -1.66 -9.72
CA GLU A 626 18.07 -0.63 -8.68
C GLU A 626 17.64 -1.17 -7.31
N ALA A 627 18.55 -1.05 -6.34
CA ALA A 627 18.27 -1.29 -4.94
C ALA A 627 17.57 -0.07 -4.34
N ILE A 628 16.31 -0.27 -3.92
CA ILE A 628 15.45 0.73 -3.29
C ILE A 628 15.04 0.27 -1.89
N ALA A 629 14.18 1.01 -1.19
CA ALA A 629 13.81 0.71 0.20
C ALA A 629 13.07 -0.63 0.40
N ALA A 630 12.52 -1.25 -0.65
CA ALA A 630 11.86 -2.56 -0.56
C ALA A 630 12.86 -3.72 -0.53
N ASN A 631 12.51 -4.83 0.11
CA ASN A 631 13.33 -6.05 0.13
C ASN A 631 13.33 -6.78 -1.22
N PHE A 632 14.48 -7.26 -1.66
CA PHE A 632 14.61 -8.21 -2.76
C PHE A 632 14.60 -9.65 -2.22
N LYS A 633 13.66 -10.48 -2.67
CA LYS A 633 13.47 -11.82 -2.08
C LYS A 633 14.28 -12.94 -2.75
N GLY A 634 14.46 -12.90 -4.07
CA GLY A 634 15.06 -14.00 -4.83
C GLY A 634 16.58 -14.15 -4.68
N ASP A 635 17.10 -15.21 -5.28
CA ASP A 635 18.53 -15.46 -5.49
C ASP A 635 19.00 -14.70 -6.74
N MET A 636 19.77 -13.63 -6.57
CA MET A 636 20.20 -12.77 -7.68
C MET A 636 21.44 -13.34 -8.37
N TYR A 637 21.44 -13.34 -9.70
CA TYR A 637 22.58 -13.71 -10.54
C TYR A 637 22.93 -12.55 -11.47
N LEU A 638 24.13 -11.98 -11.30
CA LEU A 638 24.70 -10.97 -12.19
C LEU A 638 25.84 -11.58 -13.00
N SER A 639 25.86 -11.29 -14.30
CA SER A 639 26.95 -11.68 -15.21
C SER A 639 27.10 -10.67 -16.35
N ASN A 640 28.12 -10.82 -17.18
CA ASN A 640 28.35 -9.99 -18.37
C ASN A 640 28.39 -8.48 -18.09
N GLY A 641 29.08 -8.07 -17.01
CA GLY A 641 29.26 -6.65 -16.69
C GLY A 641 28.04 -5.96 -16.05
N LYS A 642 26.98 -6.70 -15.73
CA LYS A 642 25.78 -6.16 -15.09
C LYS A 642 26.05 -5.72 -13.66
N TYR A 643 25.24 -4.78 -13.17
CA TYR A 643 25.48 -4.18 -11.87
C TYR A 643 24.21 -3.89 -11.06
N ILE A 644 24.40 -3.76 -9.75
CA ILE A 644 23.38 -3.25 -8.83
C ILE A 644 23.63 -1.75 -8.65
N LEU A 645 22.60 -0.93 -8.83
CA LEU A 645 22.64 0.51 -8.59
C LEU A 645 21.93 0.83 -7.28
N LEU A 646 22.66 1.37 -6.30
CA LEU A 646 22.11 1.76 -5.01
C LEU A 646 21.41 3.12 -5.12
N ARG A 647 20.13 3.19 -4.72
CA ARG A 647 19.30 4.40 -4.77
C ARG A 647 18.80 4.88 -3.42
N THR A 648 19.12 4.17 -2.34
CA THR A 648 18.53 4.42 -1.01
C THR A 648 19.57 4.38 0.11
N THR A 649 19.30 5.16 1.17
CA THR A 649 19.98 5.12 2.47
C THR A 649 19.22 4.29 3.51
N SER A 650 18.02 3.80 3.17
CA SER A 650 17.18 3.05 4.10
C SER A 650 17.81 1.73 4.49
N THR A 651 17.83 1.43 5.79
CA THR A 651 18.30 0.15 6.34
C THR A 651 17.38 -1.02 6.01
N SER A 652 16.23 -0.75 5.38
CA SER A 652 15.29 -1.76 4.90
C SER A 652 15.66 -2.35 3.53
N ALA A 653 16.69 -1.86 2.85
CA ALA A 653 17.10 -2.40 1.55
C ALA A 653 17.96 -3.66 1.72
N GLU A 654 17.31 -4.83 1.71
CA GLU A 654 17.96 -6.13 1.89
C GLU A 654 17.66 -7.10 0.73
N CYS A 655 18.70 -7.78 0.24
CA CYS A 655 18.58 -9.02 -0.53
C CYS A 655 18.48 -10.19 0.44
N LYS A 656 17.29 -10.78 0.55
CA LYS A 656 17.02 -11.94 1.41
C LYS A 656 17.66 -13.22 0.86
N GLY A 657 17.68 -13.37 -0.46
CA GLY A 657 18.45 -14.40 -1.14
C GLY A 657 19.90 -13.95 -1.40
N PRO A 658 20.82 -14.90 -1.65
CA PRO A 658 22.19 -14.61 -2.05
C PRO A 658 22.28 -13.84 -3.38
N VAL A 659 23.33 -13.02 -3.49
CA VAL A 659 23.71 -12.28 -4.69
C VAL A 659 24.98 -12.89 -5.26
N ARG A 660 24.86 -13.62 -6.37
CA ARG A 660 25.98 -14.26 -7.07
C ARG A 660 26.51 -13.34 -8.16
N MET A 661 27.77 -13.00 -8.05
CA MET A 661 28.44 -12.02 -8.89
C MET A 661 29.57 -12.66 -9.68
N GLU A 662 29.38 -12.76 -11.00
CA GLU A 662 30.38 -13.28 -11.93
C GLU A 662 31.42 -12.21 -12.33
N GLN A 663 32.45 -12.63 -13.06
CA GLN A 663 33.52 -11.77 -13.57
C GLN A 663 32.99 -10.47 -14.21
N GLY A 664 33.54 -9.34 -13.79
CA GLY A 664 33.28 -8.02 -14.36
C GLY A 664 32.01 -7.33 -13.87
N THR A 665 31.24 -7.96 -12.98
CA THR A 665 30.03 -7.34 -12.40
C THR A 665 30.36 -6.31 -11.32
N SER A 666 29.38 -5.46 -10.94
CA SER A 666 29.64 -4.39 -9.96
C SER A 666 28.45 -3.98 -9.07
N ILE A 667 28.75 -3.27 -7.98
CA ILE A 667 27.77 -2.58 -7.12
C ILE A 667 28.13 -1.09 -7.10
N ASN A 668 27.16 -0.24 -7.43
CA ASN A 668 27.41 1.14 -7.84
C ASN A 668 26.51 2.13 -7.11
N TYR A 669 26.98 3.37 -6.89
CA TYR A 669 26.11 4.53 -6.68
C TYR A 669 26.66 5.76 -7.40
N ALA A 670 25.76 6.69 -7.76
CA ALA A 670 26.12 7.99 -8.31
C ALA A 670 25.17 9.09 -7.78
N THR A 671 25.67 10.03 -6.97
CA THR A 671 24.82 11.02 -6.28
C THR A 671 25.58 12.23 -5.71
N SER A 672 24.86 13.18 -5.12
CA SER A 672 25.33 14.16 -4.12
C SER A 672 25.00 13.79 -2.65
N GLY A 673 24.23 12.73 -2.39
CA GLY A 673 23.79 12.31 -1.04
C GLY A 673 24.90 11.69 -0.15
N THR A 674 24.63 11.66 1.16
CA THR A 674 25.53 11.11 2.20
C THR A 674 25.25 9.63 2.47
N GLY A 675 25.61 8.77 1.51
CA GLY A 675 25.68 7.32 1.71
C GLY A 675 24.60 6.49 1.01
N PHE A 676 24.83 5.17 0.97
CA PHE A 676 23.99 4.16 0.30
C PHE A 676 24.02 2.85 1.05
N TYR A 677 22.89 2.15 1.08
CA TYR A 677 22.74 0.95 1.87
C TYR A 677 22.36 -0.25 1.01
N LEU A 678 23.01 -1.38 1.24
CA LEU A 678 22.56 -2.69 0.75
C LEU A 678 23.01 -3.80 1.70
N LYS A 679 22.05 -4.47 2.36
CA LYS A 679 22.32 -5.71 3.08
C LYS A 679 22.16 -6.90 2.13
N ALA A 680 23.24 -7.59 1.79
CA ALA A 680 23.19 -8.74 0.88
C ALA A 680 24.26 -9.79 1.22
N ASN A 681 23.94 -11.08 1.08
CA ASN A 681 24.95 -12.13 1.08
C ASN A 681 25.56 -12.27 -0.32
N VAL A 682 26.72 -11.66 -0.53
CA VAL A 682 27.44 -11.64 -1.80
C VAL A 682 28.34 -12.88 -1.93
N ILE A 683 28.12 -13.67 -2.97
CA ILE A 683 28.95 -14.81 -3.35
C ILE A 683 29.71 -14.45 -4.61
N LEU A 684 31.04 -14.48 -4.52
CA LEU A 684 31.92 -14.13 -5.62
C LEU A 684 32.24 -15.35 -6.47
N ASN A 685 31.89 -15.28 -7.75
CA ASN A 685 32.24 -16.26 -8.78
C ASN A 685 33.24 -15.71 -9.80
N GLY A 686 33.63 -14.44 -9.67
CA GLY A 686 34.67 -13.79 -10.44
C GLY A 686 35.07 -12.46 -9.79
N ASP A 687 36.02 -11.76 -10.40
CA ASP A 687 36.43 -10.46 -9.91
C ASP A 687 35.34 -9.41 -10.14
N ILE A 688 35.05 -8.61 -9.13
CA ILE A 688 34.00 -7.58 -9.15
C ILE A 688 34.55 -6.20 -8.82
N THR A 689 33.75 -5.16 -9.07
CA THR A 689 34.08 -3.79 -8.65
C THR A 689 32.98 -3.15 -7.80
N LEU A 690 33.37 -2.42 -6.76
CA LEU A 690 32.50 -1.50 -6.01
C LEU A 690 32.79 -0.07 -6.49
N PHE A 691 31.86 0.51 -7.25
CA PHE A 691 32.00 1.86 -7.81
C PHE A 691 31.30 2.92 -6.96
N MET A 692 32.06 3.91 -6.55
CA MET A 692 31.58 5.04 -5.74
C MET A 692 31.77 6.36 -6.50
N SER A 693 30.66 6.96 -6.95
CA SER A 693 30.66 8.24 -7.67
C SER A 693 29.92 9.31 -6.87
N SER A 694 30.59 9.87 -5.85
CA SER A 694 30.01 10.93 -5.00
C SER A 694 30.37 12.34 -5.49
N ALA A 695 29.39 13.23 -5.48
CA ALA A 695 29.56 14.68 -5.59
C ALA A 695 29.49 15.40 -4.22
N ASN A 696 29.39 14.65 -3.11
CA ASN A 696 29.31 15.22 -1.77
C ASN A 696 30.69 15.67 -1.26
N THR A 697 30.82 16.91 -0.79
CA THR A 697 32.10 17.46 -0.29
C THR A 697 32.62 16.79 0.98
N ALA A 698 31.75 16.20 1.79
CA ALA A 698 32.13 15.43 2.98
C ALA A 698 32.54 13.97 2.64
N GLY A 699 32.37 13.55 1.38
CA GLY A 699 32.46 12.15 0.98
C GLY A 699 31.15 11.38 1.19
N SER A 700 31.10 10.15 0.69
CA SER A 700 29.93 9.27 0.84
C SER A 700 30.35 7.84 1.21
N THR A 701 29.43 7.14 1.88
CA THR A 701 29.64 5.76 2.36
C THR A 701 28.78 4.76 1.60
N MET A 702 29.38 3.71 1.05
CA MET A 702 28.67 2.48 0.67
C MET A 702 28.60 1.57 1.90
N ASP A 703 27.45 1.50 2.55
CA ASP A 703 27.21 0.67 3.73
C ASP A 703 26.71 -0.72 3.31
N LEU A 704 27.56 -1.74 3.53
CA LEU A 704 27.34 -3.13 3.17
C LEU A 704 27.37 -3.99 4.44
N PRO A 705 26.27 -4.07 5.21
CA PRO A 705 26.20 -4.89 6.42
C PRO A 705 25.98 -6.38 6.15
N GLY A 706 25.91 -6.78 4.88
CA GLY A 706 25.87 -8.18 4.48
C GLY A 706 27.27 -8.82 4.41
N THR A 707 27.31 -10.07 3.96
CA THR A 707 28.51 -10.90 3.92
C THR A 707 29.09 -11.00 2.52
N PHE A 708 30.40 -11.23 2.42
CA PHE A 708 31.13 -11.59 1.21
C PHE A 708 31.74 -12.97 1.40
N THR A 709 31.63 -13.82 0.38
CA THR A 709 32.20 -15.18 0.35
C THR A 709 32.89 -15.42 -0.98
N GLY A 710 34.04 -16.11 -0.94
CA GLY A 710 34.82 -16.48 -2.12
C GLY A 710 36.26 -15.97 -2.08
N SER A 711 37.04 -16.36 -3.08
CA SER A 711 38.49 -16.11 -3.18
C SER A 711 38.87 -15.11 -4.28
N TYR A 712 37.90 -14.43 -4.88
CA TYR A 712 38.11 -13.50 -5.98
C TYR A 712 38.43 -12.08 -5.49
N LYS A 713 38.84 -11.22 -6.43
CA LYS A 713 39.16 -9.83 -6.16
C LYS A 713 37.88 -8.99 -6.08
N VAL A 714 37.81 -8.15 -5.05
CA VAL A 714 36.85 -7.04 -4.95
C VAL A 714 37.62 -5.74 -5.09
N LYS A 715 37.56 -5.14 -6.28
CA LYS A 715 38.16 -3.83 -6.53
C LYS A 715 37.28 -2.74 -5.95
N VAL A 716 37.83 -1.83 -5.16
CA VAL A 716 37.10 -0.66 -4.64
C VAL A 716 37.58 0.57 -5.38
N SER A 717 36.65 1.33 -5.98
CA SER A 717 37.01 2.45 -6.85
C SER A 717 36.16 3.70 -6.58
N ASN A 718 36.86 4.79 -6.28
CA ASN A 718 36.29 6.14 -6.31
C ASN A 718 36.45 6.74 -7.72
N ASN A 719 35.36 6.75 -8.50
CA ASN A 719 35.40 7.00 -9.95
C ASN A 719 34.76 8.33 -10.38
N ARG A 720 34.54 9.27 -9.46
CA ARG A 720 34.00 10.60 -9.83
C ARG A 720 35.06 11.43 -10.57
N SER A 721 34.76 11.85 -11.79
CA SER A 721 35.49 12.89 -12.51
C SER A 721 34.95 14.28 -12.12
N ASN A 722 35.84 15.24 -11.85
CA ASN A 722 35.53 16.64 -11.56
C ASN A 722 34.71 16.90 -10.28
N GLY A 723 34.95 16.14 -9.20
CA GLY A 723 34.31 16.31 -7.90
C GLY A 723 35.22 16.96 -6.84
N PRO A 724 34.69 17.29 -5.66
CA PRO A 724 35.50 17.76 -4.52
C PRO A 724 36.52 16.69 -4.08
N LEU A 725 37.63 17.12 -3.47
CA LEU A 725 38.65 16.23 -2.89
C LEU A 725 38.06 15.44 -1.72
N THR A 726 37.52 14.26 -2.00
CA THR A 726 36.73 13.49 -1.03
C THR A 726 37.32 12.13 -0.74
N ALA A 727 37.02 11.63 0.46
CA ALA A 727 37.21 10.23 0.81
C ALA A 727 35.87 9.51 0.63
N ASN A 728 35.82 8.55 -0.29
CA ASN A 728 34.66 7.66 -0.42
C ASN A 728 34.98 6.33 0.25
N THR A 729 34.05 5.85 1.06
CA THR A 729 34.28 4.75 1.99
C THR A 729 33.33 3.59 1.72
N VAL A 730 33.86 2.38 1.55
CA VAL A 730 33.08 1.15 1.70
C VAL A 730 33.11 0.73 3.15
N LYS A 731 31.95 0.64 3.79
CA LYS A 731 31.80 0.16 5.17
C LYS A 731 31.34 -1.29 5.13
N LEU A 732 32.17 -2.17 5.67
CA LEU A 732 31.89 -3.60 5.81
C LEU A 732 31.30 -3.86 7.19
N GLY A 733 30.02 -4.25 7.22
CA GLY A 733 29.26 -4.47 8.44
C GLY A 733 28.84 -5.92 8.70
N GLY A 734 29.24 -6.88 7.85
CA GLY A 734 28.96 -8.30 8.04
C GLY A 734 30.19 -9.14 8.41
N ASP A 735 29.96 -10.36 8.88
CA ASP A 735 31.00 -11.36 9.13
C ASP A 735 31.49 -11.95 7.80
N ASN A 736 32.69 -11.55 7.38
CA ASN A 736 33.31 -11.99 6.13
C ASN A 736 34.33 -13.11 6.33
N SER A 737 34.21 -13.92 7.39
CA SER A 737 35.14 -15.03 7.69
C SER A 737 35.35 -16.04 6.55
N ASN A 738 34.39 -16.13 5.61
CA ASN A 738 34.45 -16.97 4.41
C ASN A 738 35.00 -16.26 3.15
N PHE A 739 35.42 -15.00 3.27
CA PHE A 739 36.13 -14.28 2.22
C PHE A 739 37.64 -14.52 2.35
N THR A 740 38.25 -15.09 1.32
CA THR A 740 39.70 -15.40 1.23
C THR A 740 40.37 -14.68 0.05
N GLY A 741 39.64 -13.80 -0.64
CA GLY A 741 40.08 -13.11 -1.84
C GLY A 741 40.93 -11.87 -1.55
N ILE A 742 40.80 -10.86 -2.42
CA ILE A 742 41.58 -9.62 -2.33
C ILE A 742 40.63 -8.42 -2.24
N TRP A 743 40.74 -7.63 -1.17
CA TRP A 743 40.23 -6.27 -1.16
C TRP A 743 41.24 -5.36 -1.87
N ASP A 744 40.97 -5.03 -3.13
CA ASP A 744 41.92 -4.30 -3.99
C ASP A 744 41.57 -2.80 -4.03
N LEU A 745 42.35 -2.02 -3.29
CA LEU A 745 42.33 -0.55 -3.27
C LEU A 745 43.63 0.02 -3.87
N THR A 746 44.20 -0.62 -4.88
CA THR A 746 45.44 -0.14 -5.51
C THR A 746 45.20 0.99 -6.52
N ALA A 747 43.99 1.09 -7.06
CA ALA A 747 43.63 2.12 -8.04
C ALA A 747 43.52 3.51 -7.39
N ALA A 748 44.17 4.50 -7.99
CA ALA A 748 43.97 5.91 -7.62
C ALA A 748 42.52 6.33 -7.88
N ALA A 749 42.00 7.24 -7.05
CA ALA A 749 40.73 7.88 -7.33
C ALA A 749 40.82 8.70 -8.63
N THR A 750 39.72 8.80 -9.38
CA THR A 750 39.69 9.57 -10.64
C THR A 750 39.97 11.06 -10.41
N THR A 751 39.54 11.62 -9.27
CA THR A 751 39.90 12.97 -8.86
C THR A 751 41.25 12.94 -8.14
N VAL A 752 42.25 13.64 -8.69
CA VAL A 752 43.60 13.71 -8.11
C VAL A 752 43.54 14.27 -6.69
N GLY A 753 44.09 13.56 -5.71
CA GLY A 753 44.08 13.95 -4.29
C GLY A 753 42.87 13.45 -3.50
N ALA A 754 41.87 12.85 -4.14
CA ALA A 754 40.80 12.11 -3.47
C ALA A 754 41.27 10.70 -3.08
N SER A 755 40.71 10.14 -2.00
CA SER A 755 41.07 8.80 -1.52
C SER A 755 39.90 7.82 -1.62
N THR A 756 40.23 6.54 -1.74
CA THR A 756 39.31 5.41 -1.59
C THR A 756 39.59 4.75 -0.25
N GLN A 757 38.54 4.41 0.48
CA GLN A 757 38.65 3.84 1.81
C GLN A 757 37.82 2.57 1.96
N ILE A 758 38.32 1.61 2.74
CA ILE A 758 37.57 0.45 3.21
C ILE A 758 37.57 0.44 4.74
N ASN A 759 36.43 0.21 5.36
CA ASN A 759 36.25 0.37 6.80
C ASN A 759 35.64 -0.90 7.42
N GLY A 760 36.39 -1.52 8.34
CA GLY A 760 35.94 -2.68 9.10
C GLY A 760 35.31 -2.26 10.43
N THR A 761 33.97 -2.37 10.53
CA THR A 761 33.21 -1.91 11.71
C THR A 761 32.67 -3.03 12.60
N VAL A 762 32.87 -4.29 12.23
CA VAL A 762 32.39 -5.48 12.96
C VAL A 762 33.50 -6.55 13.07
N GLU A 763 33.25 -7.63 13.82
CA GLU A 763 34.12 -8.82 13.85
C GLU A 763 34.20 -9.46 12.46
N ASN A 764 35.39 -9.89 12.04
CA ASN A 764 35.68 -10.50 10.74
C ASN A 764 35.33 -9.66 9.51
N ALA A 765 35.17 -8.33 9.65
CA ALA A 765 34.78 -7.46 8.56
C ALA A 765 35.70 -7.56 7.31
N PHE A 766 37.00 -7.76 7.47
CA PHE A 766 37.91 -7.93 6.33
C PHE A 766 38.04 -9.38 5.83
N GLY A 767 37.51 -10.36 6.56
CA GLY A 767 37.70 -11.77 6.28
C GLY A 767 39.15 -12.23 6.45
N LYS A 768 39.52 -13.33 5.79
CA LYS A 768 40.87 -13.91 5.78
C LYS A 768 41.69 -13.50 4.55
N GLY A 769 41.09 -12.68 3.69
CA GLY A 769 41.67 -12.23 2.44
C GLY A 769 42.81 -11.22 2.60
N LEU A 770 43.42 -10.88 1.48
CA LEU A 770 44.47 -9.86 1.38
C LEU A 770 43.86 -8.47 1.21
N ILE A 771 44.29 -7.51 2.03
CA ILE A 771 43.99 -6.08 1.79
C ILE A 771 45.16 -5.47 1.01
N SER A 772 44.93 -5.07 -0.24
CA SER A 772 45.95 -4.44 -1.10
C SER A 772 45.69 -2.95 -1.25
N LEU A 773 46.62 -2.12 -0.78
CA LEU A 773 46.54 -0.66 -0.77
C LEU A 773 47.68 -0.05 -1.59
N ALA A 774 47.36 0.97 -2.39
CA ALA A 774 48.32 1.84 -3.04
C ALA A 774 47.77 3.27 -3.15
N SER A 775 48.53 4.18 -3.75
CA SER A 775 48.16 5.61 -3.86
C SER A 775 47.92 6.22 -2.46
N ILE A 776 46.95 7.11 -2.27
CA ILE A 776 46.59 7.69 -0.95
C ILE A 776 45.42 6.95 -0.26
N ASN A 777 45.13 5.73 -0.71
CA ASN A 777 43.98 4.95 -0.23
C ASN A 777 44.22 4.38 1.17
N LYS A 778 43.13 4.08 1.89
CA LYS A 778 43.21 3.71 3.31
C LYS A 778 42.36 2.50 3.67
N ALA A 779 42.84 1.70 4.62
CA ALA A 779 42.04 0.71 5.34
C ALA A 779 41.82 1.20 6.77
N LEU A 780 40.58 1.29 7.22
CA LEU A 780 40.19 1.81 8.54
C LEU A 780 39.79 0.64 9.45
N PHE A 781 40.47 0.52 10.58
CA PHE A 781 40.24 -0.51 11.58
C PHE A 781 39.51 0.11 12.77
N ASN A 782 38.17 -0.04 12.77
CA ASN A 782 37.27 0.56 13.76
C ASN A 782 36.63 -0.46 14.71
N HIS A 783 36.99 -1.74 14.59
CA HIS A 783 36.54 -2.80 15.49
C HIS A 783 37.72 -3.69 15.90
N ALA A 784 37.81 -4.06 17.18
CA ALA A 784 38.98 -4.77 17.74
C ALA A 784 39.26 -6.14 17.11
N LYS A 785 38.26 -6.70 16.42
CA LYS A 785 38.35 -7.98 15.71
C LYS A 785 38.00 -7.90 14.22
N CYS A 786 38.09 -6.72 13.60
CA CYS A 786 37.72 -6.59 12.18
C CYS A 786 38.58 -7.44 11.23
N ALA A 787 39.80 -7.81 11.62
CA ALA A 787 40.67 -8.71 10.87
C ALA A 787 40.48 -10.20 11.22
N GLY A 788 39.66 -10.55 12.21
CA GLY A 788 39.61 -11.91 12.73
C GLY A 788 40.96 -12.38 13.27
N ASP A 789 41.29 -13.66 13.06
CA ASP A 789 42.54 -14.27 13.54
C ASP A 789 43.77 -13.98 12.66
N GLU A 790 43.58 -13.61 11.38
CA GLU A 790 44.67 -13.44 10.42
C GLU A 790 44.50 -12.14 9.62
N LEU A 791 45.51 -11.28 9.69
CA LEU A 791 45.57 -10.05 8.90
C LEU A 791 46.66 -10.15 7.84
N ASN A 792 46.26 -10.05 6.57
CA ASN A 792 47.17 -10.01 5.43
C ASN A 792 47.03 -8.68 4.71
N MET A 793 48.12 -7.92 4.59
CA MET A 793 48.12 -6.61 3.93
C MET A 793 49.30 -6.43 2.97
N ASN A 794 49.05 -5.73 1.87
CA ASN A 794 50.08 -5.13 1.02
C ASN A 794 49.84 -3.62 0.99
N ILE A 795 50.84 -2.83 1.38
CA ILE A 795 50.76 -1.37 1.41
C ILE A 795 51.95 -0.81 0.62
N THR A 796 51.63 -0.04 -0.43
CA THR A 796 52.61 0.60 -1.31
C THR A 796 52.29 2.08 -1.51
N GLY A 797 53.26 2.88 -1.96
CA GLY A 797 53.07 4.31 -2.18
C GLY A 797 52.80 5.07 -0.88
N THR A 798 51.78 5.94 -0.89
CA THR A 798 51.39 6.79 0.25
C THR A 798 50.16 6.26 1.00
N ALA A 799 49.82 4.99 0.78
CA ALA A 799 48.66 4.36 1.36
C ALA A 799 48.93 4.00 2.82
N SER A 800 47.87 3.90 3.62
CA SER A 800 48.04 3.59 5.05
C SER A 800 46.88 2.80 5.65
N ALA A 801 47.20 2.03 6.69
CA ALA A 801 46.19 1.49 7.60
C ALA A 801 45.96 2.50 8.75
N VAL A 802 44.69 2.85 8.98
CA VAL A 802 44.25 3.74 10.05
C VAL A 802 43.73 2.87 11.19
N LEU A 803 44.55 2.71 12.23
CA LEU A 803 44.25 1.92 13.41
C LEU A 803 43.59 2.83 14.44
N ASN A 804 42.26 2.82 14.52
CA ASN A 804 41.53 3.64 15.49
C ASN A 804 41.34 2.90 16.83
N VAL A 805 41.45 1.57 16.81
CA VAL A 805 41.36 0.70 17.98
C VAL A 805 42.51 -0.31 18.00
N ALA A 806 42.73 -0.95 19.15
CA ALA A 806 43.63 -2.10 19.22
C ALA A 806 42.96 -3.31 18.55
N VAL A 807 43.62 -3.87 17.54
CA VAL A 807 43.18 -5.03 16.76
C VAL A 807 44.04 -6.23 17.17
N ALA A 808 43.42 -7.28 17.70
CA ALA A 808 44.12 -8.49 18.08
C ALA A 808 44.05 -9.52 16.94
N VAL A 809 45.20 -10.10 16.59
CA VAL A 809 45.33 -11.16 15.57
C VAL A 809 46.29 -12.24 16.05
N LYS A 810 46.19 -13.44 15.48
CA LYS A 810 47.13 -14.54 15.71
C LYS A 810 48.26 -14.53 14.69
N LYS A 811 47.98 -14.04 13.47
CA LYS A 811 48.96 -13.90 12.39
C LYS A 811 48.81 -12.55 11.71
N PHE A 812 49.94 -11.89 11.47
CA PHE A 812 49.99 -10.64 10.73
C PHE A 812 51.05 -10.72 9.63
N THR A 813 50.64 -10.55 8.39
CA THR A 813 51.54 -10.46 7.23
C THR A 813 51.41 -9.07 6.61
N LEU A 814 52.53 -8.37 6.43
CA LEU A 814 52.58 -7.09 5.73
C LEU A 814 53.65 -7.13 4.65
N ASN A 815 53.28 -6.81 3.41
CA ASN A 815 54.17 -6.79 2.24
C ASN A 815 54.94 -8.12 2.06
N GLY A 816 54.24 -9.24 2.27
CA GLY A 816 54.81 -10.60 2.17
C GLY A 816 55.67 -11.03 3.37
N VAL A 817 55.87 -10.18 4.37
CA VAL A 817 56.63 -10.49 5.58
C VAL A 817 55.68 -10.80 6.73
N GLN A 818 55.83 -11.96 7.36
CA GLN A 818 55.09 -12.32 8.58
C GLN A 818 55.76 -11.70 9.81
N PHE A 819 54.96 -11.05 10.64
CA PHE A 819 55.38 -10.36 11.85
C PHE A 819 55.29 -11.29 13.06
N ALA A 820 56.25 -11.14 13.98
CA ALA A 820 56.31 -11.90 15.22
C ALA A 820 55.28 -11.40 16.24
N ASP A 821 55.17 -12.08 17.39
CA ASP A 821 54.35 -11.62 18.50
C ASP A 821 54.82 -10.25 19.00
N GLY A 822 53.88 -9.32 19.17
CA GLY A 822 54.21 -7.93 19.51
C GLY A 822 53.07 -6.96 19.23
N VAL A 823 53.35 -5.68 19.47
CA VAL A 823 52.41 -4.57 19.26
C VAL A 823 52.96 -3.65 18.16
N TYR A 824 52.17 -3.45 17.11
CA TYR A 824 52.52 -2.68 15.92
C TYR A 824 51.58 -1.49 15.76
N ASN A 825 52.10 -0.27 15.61
CA ASN A 825 51.30 0.95 15.58
C ASN A 825 52.00 2.05 14.77
N ALA A 826 51.44 3.26 14.77
CA ALA A 826 52.00 4.41 14.06
C ALA A 826 53.45 4.76 14.50
N THR A 827 53.82 4.45 15.75
CA THR A 827 55.19 4.67 16.25
C THR A 827 56.16 3.62 15.73
N THR A 828 55.75 2.35 15.63
CA THR A 828 56.65 1.28 15.15
C THR A 828 56.76 1.24 13.63
N HIS A 829 55.74 1.69 12.90
CA HIS A 829 55.71 1.72 11.43
C HIS A 829 55.18 3.07 10.91
N PRO A 830 55.93 4.17 11.13
CA PRO A 830 55.53 5.49 10.67
C PRO A 830 55.36 5.52 9.16
N GLY A 831 54.29 6.16 8.68
CA GLY A 831 53.94 6.26 7.26
C GLY A 831 53.09 5.10 6.73
N LEU A 832 53.19 3.90 7.30
CA LEU A 832 52.31 2.77 6.96
C LEU A 832 51.08 2.72 7.86
N PHE A 833 51.25 3.03 9.15
CA PHE A 833 50.17 3.08 10.13
C PHE A 833 49.91 4.49 10.64
N SER A 834 48.65 4.75 10.98
CA SER A 834 48.18 5.99 11.61
C SER A 834 47.06 5.69 12.61
N GLY A 835 46.63 6.68 13.39
CA GLY A 835 45.60 6.54 14.42
C GLY A 835 46.17 6.21 15.82
N THR A 836 45.28 6.05 16.79
CA THR A 836 45.62 5.84 18.22
C THR A 836 45.69 4.37 18.62
N GLY A 837 45.29 3.46 17.74
CA GLY A 837 45.25 2.03 17.95
C GLY A 837 46.55 1.30 17.60
N SER A 838 46.47 -0.02 17.57
CA SER A 838 47.59 -0.91 17.30
C SER A 838 47.13 -2.25 16.73
N ILE A 839 48.01 -3.00 16.08
CA ILE A 839 47.85 -4.42 15.78
C ILE A 839 48.65 -5.19 16.83
N THR A 840 47.97 -6.03 17.61
CA THR A 840 48.59 -6.91 18.60
C THR A 840 48.60 -8.32 18.04
N VAL A 841 49.80 -8.86 17.80
CA VAL A 841 50.01 -10.24 17.35
C VAL A 841 50.26 -11.12 18.56
N ASN A 842 49.42 -12.14 18.74
CA ASN A 842 49.58 -13.13 19.81
C ASN A 842 49.37 -14.55 19.28
N SER A 843 50.48 -15.24 19.03
CA SER A 843 50.51 -16.59 18.47
C SER A 843 50.23 -17.72 19.47
N THR A 844 50.05 -17.44 20.76
CA THR A 844 49.91 -18.48 21.81
C THR A 844 48.71 -19.41 21.66
N SER A 845 47.77 -19.06 20.77
CA SER A 845 46.58 -19.85 20.40
C SER A 845 46.62 -20.42 18.98
N LEU A 846 47.73 -20.29 18.24
CA LEU A 846 47.94 -20.98 16.97
C LEU A 846 47.96 -22.50 17.18
N GLY A 847 47.42 -23.24 16.21
CA GLY A 847 47.55 -24.69 16.18
C GLY A 847 49.03 -25.07 16.19
N LEU A 848 49.39 -26.23 16.77
CA LEU A 848 50.77 -26.71 16.78
C LEU A 848 51.42 -26.63 15.39
N GLU A 849 50.66 -26.95 14.34
CA GLU A 849 51.07 -26.97 12.92
C GLU A 849 51.48 -25.60 12.34
N GLU A 850 51.04 -24.50 12.96
CA GLU A 850 51.27 -23.13 12.50
C GLU A 850 52.46 -22.46 13.22
N LYS A 851 53.04 -23.12 14.23
CA LYS A 851 54.20 -22.63 14.99
C LYS A 851 55.54 -22.89 14.29
N VAL A 852 55.54 -23.66 13.22
CA VAL A 852 56.73 -24.02 12.44
C VAL A 852 56.49 -23.64 10.98
N PHE A 853 57.26 -22.70 10.45
CA PHE A 853 57.08 -22.17 9.10
C PHE A 853 58.42 -21.99 8.37
N LEU A 854 58.38 -22.00 7.04
CA LEU A 854 59.56 -21.91 6.18
C LEU A 854 59.77 -20.46 5.71
N VAL A 855 60.97 -19.92 5.89
CA VAL A 855 61.36 -18.59 5.37
C VAL A 855 62.76 -18.67 4.78
N ASN A 856 62.91 -18.33 3.50
CA ASN A 856 64.22 -18.27 2.80
C ASN A 856 65.10 -19.52 2.96
N GLY A 857 64.49 -20.72 2.91
CA GLY A 857 65.24 -21.99 3.07
C GLY A 857 65.51 -22.40 4.52
N SER A 858 65.11 -21.58 5.50
CA SER A 858 65.21 -21.91 6.92
C SER A 858 63.84 -22.25 7.52
N LEU A 859 63.82 -23.24 8.40
CA LEU A 859 62.68 -23.54 9.25
C LEU A 859 62.72 -22.63 10.48
N LYS A 860 61.71 -21.80 10.67
CA LYS A 860 61.57 -20.91 11.83
C LYS A 860 60.48 -21.39 12.76
N VAL A 861 60.72 -21.21 14.06
CA VAL A 861 59.84 -21.65 15.14
C VAL A 861 59.35 -20.43 15.92
N ASN A 862 58.03 -20.32 16.09
CA ASN A 862 57.41 -19.34 16.96
C ASN A 862 56.94 -20.00 18.27
N GLY A 863 57.46 -19.52 19.41
CA GLY A 863 57.30 -20.11 20.74
C GLY A 863 58.62 -20.60 21.37
N ASN A 864 58.54 -21.26 22.52
CA ASN A 864 59.68 -21.89 23.21
C ASN A 864 59.88 -23.31 22.68
N LEU A 865 60.93 -23.47 21.86
CA LEU A 865 61.30 -24.76 21.30
C LEU A 865 61.94 -25.65 22.37
N GLU A 866 61.37 -26.84 22.57
CA GLU A 866 61.95 -27.88 23.42
C GLU A 866 62.64 -28.97 22.60
N SER A 867 62.10 -29.28 21.42
CA SER A 867 62.72 -30.21 20.47
C SER A 867 62.16 -30.04 19.07
N ILE A 868 62.99 -30.20 18.04
CA ILE A 868 62.56 -30.37 16.66
C ILE A 868 63.38 -31.48 16.00
N GLU A 869 62.71 -32.32 15.22
CA GLU A 869 63.27 -33.48 14.53
C GLU A 869 62.77 -33.48 13.08
N ILE A 870 63.67 -33.69 12.13
CA ILE A 870 63.31 -33.77 10.70
C ILE A 870 63.54 -35.20 10.23
N PHE A 871 62.56 -35.77 9.54
CA PHE A 871 62.60 -37.10 8.96
C PHE A 871 62.39 -37.02 7.45
N ASN A 872 63.08 -37.87 6.70
CA ASN A 872 62.72 -38.10 5.29
C ASN A 872 61.50 -39.03 5.20
N LEU A 873 60.95 -39.22 3.99
CA LEU A 873 59.78 -40.08 3.77
C LEU A 873 60.02 -41.58 4.07
N LEU A 874 61.28 -42.02 4.15
CA LEU A 874 61.65 -43.38 4.57
C LEU A 874 61.71 -43.52 6.10
N GLY A 875 61.37 -42.47 6.85
CA GLY A 875 61.40 -42.46 8.31
C GLY A 875 62.80 -42.30 8.91
N GLN A 876 63.82 -42.02 8.10
CA GLN A 876 65.17 -41.78 8.60
C GLN A 876 65.25 -40.36 9.17
N LYS A 877 65.75 -40.25 10.40
CA LYS A 877 65.96 -38.96 11.06
C LYS A 877 67.16 -38.25 10.43
N MET A 878 66.89 -37.11 9.80
CA MET A 878 67.87 -36.28 9.10
C MET A 878 68.49 -35.24 10.03
N TYR A 879 67.73 -34.73 11.00
CA TYR A 879 68.18 -33.65 11.88
C TYR A 879 67.45 -33.67 13.23
N GLN A 880 68.10 -33.19 14.29
CA GLN A 880 67.50 -32.97 15.60
C GLN A 880 68.20 -31.83 16.36
N THR A 881 67.43 -30.89 16.94
CA THR A 881 67.94 -29.86 17.84
C THR A 881 66.92 -29.55 18.95
N LYS A 882 67.40 -28.91 20.03
CA LYS A 882 66.59 -28.51 21.20
C LYS A 882 66.76 -27.03 21.57
N SER A 883 67.61 -26.27 20.87
CA SER A 883 68.02 -24.93 21.32
C SER A 883 67.93 -23.83 20.26
N THR A 884 67.71 -24.16 18.99
CA THR A 884 67.73 -23.18 17.89
C THR A 884 66.31 -22.93 17.34
N LYS A 885 65.83 -21.69 17.45
CA LYS A 885 64.52 -21.24 16.91
C LYS A 885 64.52 -21.06 15.38
N GLU A 886 65.67 -21.19 14.75
CA GLU A 886 65.88 -21.15 13.31
C GLU A 886 66.81 -22.29 12.92
N LEU A 887 66.43 -23.04 11.89
CA LEU A 887 67.18 -24.15 11.36
C LEU A 887 67.37 -23.96 9.86
N ASP A 888 68.60 -23.72 9.43
CA ASP A 888 68.93 -23.68 8.00
C ASP A 888 68.75 -25.08 7.42
N LEU A 889 67.92 -25.19 6.38
CA LEU A 889 67.69 -26.47 5.70
C LEU A 889 68.53 -26.61 4.45
N ASN A 890 69.41 -25.66 4.12
CA ASN A 890 70.22 -25.65 2.89
C ASN A 890 71.02 -26.94 2.67
N GLU A 891 71.42 -27.63 3.73
CA GLU A 891 72.14 -28.91 3.66
C GLU A 891 71.26 -30.13 3.32
N LEU A 892 69.93 -30.02 3.45
CA LEU A 892 69.01 -31.07 3.03
C LEU A 892 68.87 -31.10 1.50
N LYS A 893 68.71 -32.28 0.90
CA LYS A 893 68.39 -32.37 -0.54
C LYS A 893 66.97 -31.86 -0.81
N SER A 894 66.68 -31.48 -2.05
CA SER A 894 65.29 -31.21 -2.46
C SER A 894 64.42 -32.45 -2.22
N GLY A 895 63.25 -32.26 -1.62
CA GLY A 895 62.39 -33.37 -1.21
C GLY A 895 61.36 -32.99 -0.14
N VAL A 896 60.55 -33.98 0.23
CA VAL A 896 59.52 -33.86 1.27
C VAL A 896 60.05 -34.39 2.59
N TYR A 897 59.86 -33.61 3.64
CA TYR A 897 60.29 -33.96 4.99
C TYR A 897 59.14 -33.86 5.98
N ILE A 898 59.15 -34.73 7.00
CA ILE A 898 58.25 -34.67 8.14
C ILE A 898 59.02 -34.02 9.29
N VAL A 899 58.50 -32.91 9.80
CA VAL A 899 59.05 -32.24 10.97
C VAL A 899 58.19 -32.60 12.17
N ARG A 900 58.79 -33.19 13.20
CA ARG A 900 58.17 -33.36 14.52
C ARG A 900 58.76 -32.35 15.47
N TYR A 901 57.96 -31.77 16.34
CA TYR A 901 58.44 -30.75 17.26
C TYR A 901 57.66 -30.74 18.56
N LYS A 902 58.28 -30.16 19.58
CA LYS A 902 57.69 -29.83 20.87
C LYS A 902 57.94 -28.35 21.14
N ILE A 903 56.87 -27.58 21.23
CA ILE A 903 56.90 -26.13 21.41
C ILE A 903 55.87 -25.76 22.48
N ASP A 904 56.29 -24.96 23.47
CA ASP A 904 55.45 -24.50 24.58
C ASP A 904 54.71 -25.65 25.30
N GLY A 905 55.41 -26.74 25.61
CA GLY A 905 54.86 -27.90 26.32
C GLY A 905 54.07 -28.89 25.45
N LYS A 906 53.81 -28.58 24.19
CA LYS A 906 52.93 -29.35 23.30
C LYS A 906 53.71 -30.00 22.16
N GLN A 907 53.40 -31.26 21.81
CA GLN A 907 54.03 -31.99 20.68
C GLN A 907 53.14 -31.95 19.43
N GLY A 908 53.76 -31.79 18.26
CA GLY A 908 53.08 -31.77 16.97
C GLY A 908 53.99 -32.24 15.83
N ALA A 909 53.42 -32.37 14.63
CA ALA A 909 54.16 -32.69 13.42
C ALA A 909 53.58 -31.92 12.22
N THR A 910 54.45 -31.49 11.31
CA THR A 910 54.06 -30.85 10.05
C THR A 910 54.90 -31.41 8.89
N LYS A 911 54.44 -31.19 7.66
CA LYS A 911 55.15 -31.57 6.43
C LYS A 911 55.76 -30.33 5.81
N ILE A 912 57.02 -30.42 5.39
CA ILE A 912 57.69 -29.34 4.64
C ILE A 912 58.15 -29.86 3.28
N TYR A 913 58.08 -28.98 2.29
CA TYR A 913 58.58 -29.22 0.94
C TYR A 913 59.78 -28.32 0.70
N LYS A 914 60.95 -28.93 0.47
CA LYS A 914 62.15 -28.20 0.06
C LYS A 914 62.32 -28.34 -1.45
N ASN A 915 62.17 -27.23 -2.16
CA ASN A 915 62.43 -27.15 -3.60
C ASN A 915 63.92 -27.17 -3.90
#